data_AF-A0A388LAQ2-F1
#
_entry.id   AF-A0A388LAQ2-F1
#
_cell.length_a   1.000
_cell.length_b   1.000
_cell.length_c   1.000
_cell.angle_alpha   90.00
_cell.angle_beta   90.00
_cell.angle_gamma   90.00
#
_symmetry.space_group_name_H-M   'P 1'
#
loop_
_entity.id
_entity.type
_entity.pdbx_description
1 polymer ?
#
loop_
_entity_poly.entity_id
_entity_poly.type
_entity_poly.pdbx_seq_one_letter_code
_entity_poly.pdbx_strand_id
1 'polypeptide(L)'
;MAEFILLQDEIHRSYFTNWDDRISGLETSHSALSKKLDDISAQLSNIAKQLQITPVQTVPPSSGPSAAPVPKSPHSRPTSPPLTPKSPAPSQSSAPFEPQRPKLTPPPMFSGEDPKVDVADWVTAQRTYLSGFKCDEDVKVVDQFSDLMEEPTGLVHRQTKHKIEILPGSVPPKGRVYRMSPAELEELRKQLETLTSKGWIRPNTSEFGAPVLFVPKGNGEFRMCVDYRGLNKITRKSTEPFPRIDDLLDMVQGCTIFSKIDLKSGYHQIEMAEGDVHKTAFKTRYGTYEYLVMPFGLCNAPCTFQTEMHRILRPYLDKFVVVYLDNILVFSRSVQEHAQHLALVLQALRANQYKINREKSSFGVPSVIYLGHVISGEGLVPEATKVVAVQDWPRPANIRDVRSFLGLASYYRKFIKNFSAIAAPLTDLTKKDTSFLWASECQEAFTRLKEALIRAPVLKLPDPTLPFVLTTDASQYGVGAVLQQDDGNGLQPIEYMSKKIKTKKLQDSTYEKELYALVSALKHWKHFLLGKHFKIFSDHSTLQWMKSQGELNDKLARYIQFIDMFDFELRHKKGCYNRVADALSRRPVALFLISFTHSFGERTRQTIAELLPQDEIFGPIVRNLQDDPASELGYSLVSGLLYTCSRGEERLCIPQDRKLRTLLMSECHDARGHFGALKSYAALSQRFFWKELRSGMLHYVETCELCQRNKVVRRLGLLKPLPIPDAPAQSVSIDFTDLGRTTPRGMGQVMVCVDRFSKYAEFIPLPAEARVPAVQAAFADRWVTHHGPPTSIVSDKDPRFCSNEWQSYCRDYLHSRLDMTSGRHPEANG
;
A
#
# COMPACT_ATOMS: atom_id res chain seq x y z
N MET A 1 -24.32 0.98 -22.01
CA MET A 1 -23.74 1.18 -23.36
C MET A 1 -24.45 0.28 -24.35
N ALA A 2 -24.09 -1.00 -24.56
CA ALA A 2 -24.77 -1.87 -25.54
C ALA A 2 -26.31 -1.89 -25.43
N GLU A 3 -26.91 -2.14 -24.26
CA GLU A 3 -28.38 -2.06 -24.10
C GLU A 3 -28.97 -0.67 -24.39
N PHE A 4 -28.23 0.42 -24.16
CA PHE A 4 -28.68 1.78 -24.51
C PHE A 4 -28.64 2.00 -26.03
N ILE A 5 -27.61 1.47 -26.70
CA ILE A 5 -27.50 1.51 -28.18
C ILE A 5 -28.63 0.69 -28.81
N LEU A 6 -28.88 -0.53 -28.29
CA LEU A 6 -29.97 -1.38 -28.76
C LEU A 6 -31.34 -0.72 -28.54
N LEU A 7 -31.58 -0.11 -27.37
CA LEU A 7 -32.80 0.68 -27.12
C LEU A 7 -32.89 1.90 -28.02
N GLN A 8 -31.80 2.62 -28.27
CA GLN A 8 -31.79 3.79 -29.17
C GLN A 8 -32.09 3.40 -30.61
N ASP A 9 -31.58 2.25 -31.08
CA ASP A 9 -31.88 1.70 -32.40
C ASP A 9 -33.33 1.22 -32.53
N GLU A 10 -33.85 0.56 -31.50
CA GLU A 10 -35.26 0.12 -31.41
C GLU A 10 -36.22 1.32 -31.36
N ILE A 11 -35.82 2.41 -30.68
CA ILE A 11 -36.50 3.71 -30.69
C ILE A 11 -36.39 4.39 -32.06
N HIS A 12 -35.22 4.43 -32.70
CA HIS A 12 -35.06 5.04 -34.03
C HIS A 12 -35.87 4.30 -35.10
N ARG A 13 -35.79 2.95 -35.15
CA ARG A 13 -36.56 2.14 -36.10
C ARG A 13 -38.07 2.35 -35.94
N SER A 14 -38.58 2.41 -34.71
CA SER A 14 -40.00 2.72 -34.45
C SER A 14 -40.38 4.20 -34.63
N TYR A 15 -39.41 5.12 -34.51
CA TYR A 15 -39.62 6.54 -34.86
C TYR A 15 -39.79 6.72 -36.37
N PHE A 16 -38.89 6.17 -37.19
CA PHE A 16 -38.94 6.37 -38.65
C PHE A 16 -40.25 5.83 -39.26
N THR A 17 -40.67 4.61 -38.91
CA THR A 17 -41.96 4.07 -39.38
C THR A 17 -43.17 4.93 -38.98
N ASN A 18 -43.09 5.62 -37.84
CA ASN A 18 -44.16 6.50 -37.33
C ASN A 18 -44.02 7.96 -37.85
N TRP A 19 -42.88 8.29 -38.46
CA TRP A 19 -42.67 9.53 -39.21
C TRP A 19 -43.17 9.40 -40.64
N ASP A 20 -43.00 8.27 -41.31
CA ASP A 20 -43.48 8.07 -42.68
C ASP A 20 -45.02 8.20 -42.77
N ASP A 21 -45.77 7.53 -41.88
CA ASP A 21 -47.23 7.69 -41.74
C ASP A 21 -47.64 9.15 -41.48
N ARG A 22 -46.86 9.86 -40.64
CA ARG A 22 -47.09 11.27 -40.32
C ARG A 22 -46.76 12.21 -41.47
N ILE A 23 -45.72 11.92 -42.24
CA ILE A 23 -45.33 12.68 -43.44
C ILE A 23 -46.41 12.50 -44.49
N SER A 24 -46.88 11.28 -44.77
CA SER A 24 -48.00 11.04 -45.70
C SER A 24 -49.28 11.77 -45.28
N GLY A 25 -49.61 11.77 -43.97
CA GLY A 25 -50.72 12.55 -43.42
C GLY A 25 -50.53 14.07 -43.53
N LEU A 26 -49.30 14.56 -43.35
CA LEU A 26 -48.94 15.98 -43.51
C LEU A 26 -48.91 16.42 -44.97
N GLU A 27 -48.44 15.60 -45.90
CA GLU A 27 -48.46 15.86 -47.34
C GLU A 27 -49.89 15.91 -47.86
N THR A 28 -50.75 14.98 -47.42
CA THR A 28 -52.19 15.00 -47.72
C THR A 28 -52.84 16.28 -47.18
N SER A 29 -52.51 16.67 -45.94
CA SER A 29 -53.01 17.90 -45.32
C SER A 29 -52.47 19.16 -46.00
N HIS A 30 -51.20 19.16 -46.41
CA HIS A 30 -50.54 20.24 -47.12
C HIS A 30 -51.10 20.41 -48.53
N SER A 31 -51.39 19.33 -49.24
CA SER A 31 -52.09 19.38 -50.54
C SER A 31 -53.49 20.00 -50.41
N ALA A 32 -54.26 19.59 -49.38
CA ALA A 32 -55.57 20.16 -49.09
C ALA A 32 -55.51 21.63 -48.65
N LEU A 33 -54.47 22.05 -47.93
CA LEU A 33 -54.24 23.44 -47.51
C LEU A 33 -53.70 24.31 -48.64
N SER A 34 -52.80 23.81 -49.49
CA SER A 34 -52.30 24.49 -50.69
C SER A 34 -53.47 24.79 -51.61
N LYS A 35 -54.33 23.80 -51.90
CA LYS A 35 -55.51 24.02 -52.74
C LYS A 35 -56.44 25.13 -52.21
N LYS A 36 -56.66 25.18 -50.89
CA LYS A 36 -57.39 26.28 -50.24
C LYS A 36 -56.64 27.62 -50.31
N LEU A 37 -55.32 27.61 -50.20
CA LEU A 37 -54.48 28.80 -50.34
C LEU A 37 -54.50 29.32 -51.78
N ASP A 38 -54.53 28.44 -52.78
CA ASP A 38 -54.69 28.77 -54.19
C ASP A 38 -56.07 29.38 -54.47
N ASP A 39 -57.15 28.78 -53.94
CA ASP A 39 -58.52 29.33 -53.99
C ASP A 39 -58.60 30.73 -53.34
N ILE A 40 -57.99 30.90 -52.16
CA ILE A 40 -57.94 32.19 -51.43
C ILE A 40 -57.04 33.20 -52.16
N SER A 41 -55.93 32.76 -52.76
CA SER A 41 -55.01 33.61 -53.53
C SER A 41 -55.65 34.09 -54.84
N ALA A 42 -56.48 33.27 -55.47
CA ALA A 42 -57.31 33.69 -56.61
C ALA A 42 -58.36 34.74 -56.20
N GLN A 43 -59.01 34.57 -55.04
CA GLN A 43 -59.94 35.58 -54.49
C GLN A 43 -59.22 36.89 -54.12
N LEU A 44 -58.10 36.81 -53.40
CA LEU A 44 -57.27 37.97 -53.05
C LEU A 44 -56.66 38.66 -54.27
N SER A 45 -56.31 37.92 -55.33
CA SER A 45 -55.86 38.49 -56.60
C SER A 45 -56.96 39.26 -57.33
N ASN A 46 -58.22 38.82 -57.23
CA ASN A 46 -59.37 39.59 -57.72
C ASN A 46 -59.61 40.86 -56.89
N ILE A 47 -59.46 40.79 -55.57
CA ILE A 47 -59.63 41.94 -54.66
C ILE A 47 -58.48 42.95 -54.81
N ALA A 48 -57.23 42.49 -54.91
CA ALA A 48 -56.05 43.35 -55.09
C ALA A 48 -56.06 44.08 -56.43
N LYS A 49 -56.60 43.46 -57.50
CA LYS A 49 -56.87 44.13 -58.78
C LYS A 49 -57.85 45.30 -58.67
N GLN A 50 -58.66 45.38 -57.62
CA GLN A 50 -59.60 46.47 -57.36
C GLN A 50 -59.01 47.60 -56.49
N LEU A 51 -57.84 47.42 -55.85
CA LEU A 51 -57.39 48.23 -54.69
C LEU A 51 -55.86 48.54 -54.64
N GLN A 52 -55.25 48.93 -55.76
CA GLN A 52 -53.81 49.20 -55.91
C GLN A 52 -53.21 50.19 -54.86
N ILE A 53 -52.17 49.82 -54.06
CA ILE A 53 -51.22 50.71 -53.32
C ILE A 53 -50.07 49.94 -52.62
N THR A 54 -48.97 50.63 -52.21
CA THR A 54 -47.66 50.06 -51.73
C THR A 54 -47.09 50.80 -50.47
N PRO A 55 -46.30 50.19 -49.54
CA PRO A 55 -45.92 50.76 -48.21
C PRO A 55 -44.44 51.21 -47.96
N VAL A 56 -44.11 51.78 -46.77
CA VAL A 56 -42.83 52.49 -46.38
C VAL A 56 -42.37 52.27 -44.88
N GLN A 57 -41.20 52.81 -44.42
CA GLN A 57 -40.37 52.51 -43.20
C GLN A 57 -39.64 53.80 -42.61
N THR A 58 -38.88 53.96 -41.49
CA THR A 58 -38.62 53.39 -40.09
C THR A 58 -37.60 54.30 -39.27
N VAL A 59 -37.19 53.96 -38.00
CA VAL A 59 -35.90 54.30 -37.23
C VAL A 59 -35.87 55.41 -36.09
N PRO A 60 -35.11 55.26 -34.95
CA PRO A 60 -34.91 56.21 -33.78
C PRO A 60 -33.43 56.52 -33.31
N PRO A 61 -33.11 57.40 -32.28
CA PRO A 61 -31.93 57.20 -31.32
C PRO A 61 -31.75 58.00 -29.92
N SER A 62 -30.81 57.52 -29.04
CA SER A 62 -29.67 58.17 -28.21
C SER A 62 -29.68 59.05 -26.86
N SER A 63 -28.96 58.55 -25.79
CA SER A 63 -27.86 59.05 -24.81
C SER A 63 -27.69 60.43 -24.02
N GLY A 64 -27.05 60.44 -22.79
CA GLY A 64 -26.39 61.61 -22.07
C GLY A 64 -25.76 61.45 -20.59
N PRO A 65 -24.80 62.30 -20.03
CA PRO A 65 -23.97 62.00 -18.78
C PRO A 65 -23.42 63.11 -17.73
N SER A 66 -22.92 62.69 -16.52
CA SER A 66 -21.74 63.14 -15.63
C SER A 66 -21.61 64.44 -14.72
N ALA A 67 -21.02 64.35 -13.48
CA ALA A 67 -20.10 65.31 -12.69
C ALA A 67 -20.06 65.19 -11.09
N ALA A 68 -19.02 65.70 -10.35
CA ALA A 68 -18.76 65.67 -8.84
C ALA A 68 -17.69 66.75 -8.35
N PRO A 69 -16.94 66.79 -7.17
CA PRO A 69 -16.83 66.05 -5.85
C PRO A 69 -16.38 66.87 -4.52
N VAL A 70 -15.93 66.21 -3.40
CA VAL A 70 -15.11 66.62 -2.16
C VAL A 70 -15.67 67.67 -1.11
N PRO A 71 -15.07 68.09 0.09
CA PRO A 71 -13.78 67.80 0.86
C PRO A 71 -13.74 67.78 2.48
N LYS A 72 -12.59 67.41 3.13
CA LYS A 72 -12.00 67.80 4.51
C LYS A 72 -12.68 67.35 5.87
N SER A 73 -12.21 67.56 7.16
CA SER A 73 -10.91 67.53 7.97
C SER A 73 -11.14 68.10 9.46
N PRO A 74 -10.25 68.19 10.53
CA PRO A 74 -9.04 67.47 11.12
C PRO A 74 -8.97 67.35 12.73
N HIS A 75 -7.76 67.12 13.36
CA HIS A 75 -7.31 67.20 14.83
C HIS A 75 -7.65 66.07 15.87
N SER A 76 -6.86 65.70 16.94
CA SER A 76 -5.42 65.85 17.38
C SER A 76 -4.95 64.84 18.51
N ARG A 77 -3.70 64.94 19.04
CA ARG A 77 -2.77 63.97 19.78
C ARG A 77 -2.80 64.09 21.36
N PRO A 78 -1.91 63.53 22.28
CA PRO A 78 -0.79 62.52 22.26
C PRO A 78 -0.47 61.59 23.53
N THR A 79 0.51 60.66 23.38
CA THR A 79 1.58 60.15 24.35
C THR A 79 1.38 59.06 25.48
N SER A 80 2.50 58.42 25.90
CA SER A 80 2.68 57.23 26.82
C SER A 80 4.13 57.20 27.42
N PRO A 81 4.53 56.33 28.41
CA PRO A 81 5.52 55.22 28.16
C PRO A 81 5.45 53.97 29.17
N PRO A 82 6.51 53.32 29.81
CA PRO A 82 6.55 51.83 30.03
C PRO A 82 7.10 51.28 31.42
N LEU A 83 7.74 50.07 31.47
CA LEU A 83 8.62 49.41 32.52
C LEU A 83 7.95 48.52 33.63
N THR A 84 8.55 47.50 34.33
CA THR A 84 9.53 46.36 34.07
C THR A 84 9.45 45.24 35.18
N PRO A 85 9.98 43.98 35.02
CA PRO A 85 9.69 42.79 35.89
C PRO A 85 10.82 42.19 36.80
N LYS A 86 10.57 41.10 37.59
CA LYS A 86 11.57 40.31 38.41
C LYS A 86 11.20 38.81 38.72
N SER A 87 12.12 38.07 39.38
CA SER A 87 12.42 36.60 39.32
C SER A 87 11.87 35.66 40.47
N PRO A 88 12.11 34.30 40.48
CA PRO A 88 11.35 33.28 41.28
C PRO A 88 12.16 32.37 42.27
N ALA A 89 11.55 31.23 42.72
CA ALA A 89 12.08 30.05 43.50
C ALA A 89 11.97 30.14 45.07
N PRO A 90 12.11 29.06 45.92
CA PRO A 90 12.68 27.70 45.71
C PRO A 90 11.86 26.48 46.30
N SER A 91 12.51 25.41 46.82
CA SER A 91 11.97 24.03 46.99
C SER A 91 12.57 23.18 48.15
N GLN A 92 12.03 21.96 48.41
CA GLN A 92 12.55 20.83 49.24
C GLN A 92 11.63 19.57 49.09
N SER A 93 11.86 18.33 49.59
CA SER A 93 12.98 17.65 50.31
C SER A 93 13.10 16.13 49.96
N SER A 94 12.94 15.18 50.91
CA SER A 94 13.12 13.69 50.81
C SER A 94 12.50 12.97 52.04
N ALA A 95 12.49 11.64 52.28
CA ALA A 95 13.04 10.41 51.63
C ALA A 95 11.95 9.27 51.62
N PRO A 96 12.06 7.97 52.05
CA PRO A 96 13.15 7.09 52.58
C PRO A 96 13.50 5.87 51.65
N PHE A 97 13.47 4.60 52.12
CA PHE A 97 14.04 3.41 51.43
C PHE A 97 13.31 2.05 51.60
N GLU A 98 13.48 1.18 50.59
CA GLU A 98 13.14 -0.26 50.50
C GLU A 98 14.33 -1.01 49.81
N PRO A 99 14.36 -2.36 49.66
CA PRO A 99 15.51 -3.04 49.04
C PRO A 99 15.72 -2.61 47.58
N GLN A 100 16.98 -2.51 47.16
CA GLN A 100 17.36 -1.80 45.93
C GLN A 100 16.98 -2.54 44.65
N ARG A 101 15.74 -2.32 44.20
CA ARG A 101 15.42 -2.26 42.76
C ARG A 101 16.40 -1.27 42.10
N PRO A 102 16.82 -1.48 40.83
CA PRO A 102 17.61 -0.47 40.12
C PRO A 102 16.89 0.89 40.15
N LYS A 103 17.64 2.01 40.22
CA LYS A 103 17.08 3.39 40.20
C LYS A 103 16.45 3.79 38.85
N LEU A 104 16.16 2.82 38.00
CA LEU A 104 15.35 2.93 36.79
C LEU A 104 13.93 2.47 37.19
N THR A 105 12.94 3.35 37.06
CA THR A 105 11.55 2.92 37.11
C THR A 105 11.29 1.87 36.04
N PRO A 106 10.48 0.82 36.31
CA PRO A 106 9.98 -0.03 35.24
C PRO A 106 9.30 0.84 34.17
N PRO A 107 9.56 0.60 32.88
CA PRO A 107 8.70 1.14 31.83
C PRO A 107 7.24 0.78 32.16
N PRO A 108 6.30 1.73 32.05
CA PRO A 108 4.90 1.44 32.34
C PRO A 108 4.42 0.29 31.45
N MET A 109 3.55 -0.55 32.02
CA MET A 109 2.88 -1.60 31.25
C MET A 109 2.16 -0.95 30.07
N PHE A 110 2.36 -1.46 28.85
CA PHE A 110 1.93 -0.77 27.64
C PHE A 110 0.39 -0.81 27.51
N SER A 111 -0.30 0.19 28.06
CA SER A 111 -1.77 0.32 28.00
C SER A 111 -2.28 0.87 26.67
N GLY A 112 -1.40 1.34 25.79
CA GLY A 112 -1.75 2.04 24.54
C GLY A 112 -2.10 3.52 24.71
N GLU A 113 -2.20 4.02 25.95
CA GLU A 113 -2.75 5.36 26.26
C GLU A 113 -1.73 6.51 26.18
N ASP A 114 -0.41 6.25 26.29
CA ASP A 114 0.62 7.27 26.09
C ASP A 114 1.10 7.31 24.63
N PRO A 115 0.73 8.35 23.84
CA PRO A 115 1.05 8.42 22.41
C PRO A 115 2.53 8.72 22.10
N LYS A 116 3.40 8.90 23.11
CA LYS A 116 4.82 9.22 22.91
C LYS A 116 5.73 8.00 22.76
N VAL A 117 5.29 6.80 23.13
CA VAL A 117 6.15 5.61 23.18
C VAL A 117 5.89 4.67 21.99
N ASP A 118 6.83 4.61 21.04
CA ASP A 118 6.82 3.57 19.99
C ASP A 118 7.08 2.20 20.64
N VAL A 119 6.37 1.15 20.24
CA VAL A 119 6.60 -0.23 20.71
C VAL A 119 8.06 -0.67 20.52
N ALA A 120 8.74 -0.21 19.46
CA ALA A 120 10.18 -0.47 19.27
C ALA A 120 11.05 0.18 20.35
N ASP A 121 10.62 1.33 20.86
CA ASP A 121 11.36 2.14 21.82
C ASP A 121 10.98 1.70 23.26
N TRP A 122 9.73 1.25 23.50
CA TRP A 122 9.32 0.49 24.70
C TRP A 122 10.06 -0.84 24.81
N VAL A 123 10.14 -1.64 23.74
CA VAL A 123 10.93 -2.90 23.74
C VAL A 123 12.43 -2.62 23.97
N THR A 124 12.93 -1.47 23.52
CA THR A 124 14.31 -1.06 23.82
C THR A 124 14.48 -0.67 25.28
N ALA A 125 13.59 0.18 25.82
CA ALA A 125 13.58 0.55 27.24
C ALA A 125 13.36 -0.66 28.17
N GLN A 126 12.50 -1.61 27.79
CA GLN A 126 12.26 -2.85 28.51
C GLN A 126 13.47 -3.78 28.46
N ARG A 127 14.21 -3.85 27.34
CA ARG A 127 15.53 -4.53 27.32
C ARG A 127 16.53 -3.85 28.22
N THR A 128 16.62 -2.51 28.20
CA THR A 128 17.53 -1.77 29.08
C THR A 128 17.17 -1.99 30.55
N TYR A 129 15.89 -1.94 30.90
CA TYR A 129 15.38 -2.22 32.24
C TYR A 129 15.67 -3.67 32.69
N LEU A 130 15.34 -4.66 31.85
CA LEU A 130 15.62 -6.07 32.13
C LEU A 130 17.14 -6.37 32.17
N SER A 131 17.98 -5.65 31.44
CA SER A 131 19.45 -5.74 31.55
C SER A 131 20.01 -5.08 32.82
N GLY A 132 19.21 -4.22 33.47
CA GLY A 132 19.46 -3.69 34.81
C GLY A 132 19.00 -4.63 35.93
N PHE A 133 18.17 -5.64 35.62
CA PHE A 133 17.90 -6.75 36.52
C PHE A 133 19.07 -7.75 36.47
N LYS A 134 19.57 -8.11 37.65
CA LYS A 134 20.54 -9.19 37.84
C LYS A 134 20.10 -10.02 39.03
N CYS A 135 19.94 -11.32 38.81
CA CYS A 135 19.83 -12.28 39.88
C CYS A 135 21.25 -12.81 40.20
N ASP A 136 21.74 -12.58 41.41
CA ASP A 136 23.11 -12.95 41.79
C ASP A 136 23.34 -14.47 41.85
N GLU A 137 22.30 -15.29 41.88
CA GLU A 137 22.42 -16.76 41.77
C GLU A 137 22.57 -17.18 40.30
N ASP A 138 21.69 -16.71 39.41
CA ASP A 138 21.76 -17.01 37.97
C ASP A 138 23.03 -16.46 37.30
N VAL A 139 23.49 -15.27 37.71
CA VAL A 139 24.74 -14.68 37.18
C VAL A 139 25.95 -15.53 37.57
N LYS A 140 26.02 -16.06 38.80
CA LYS A 140 27.10 -16.98 39.22
C LYS A 140 27.10 -18.27 38.41
N VAL A 141 25.93 -18.82 38.08
CA VAL A 141 25.82 -19.99 37.18
C VAL A 141 26.33 -19.62 35.79
N VAL A 142 25.85 -18.52 35.21
CA VAL A 142 26.23 -18.08 33.86
C VAL A 142 27.74 -17.81 33.73
N ASP A 143 28.40 -17.29 34.76
CA ASP A 143 29.85 -17.03 34.75
C ASP A 143 30.71 -18.32 34.89
N GLN A 144 30.20 -19.38 35.52
CA GLN A 144 30.83 -20.71 35.53
C GLN A 144 30.85 -21.37 34.13
N PHE A 145 29.95 -20.95 33.24
CA PHE A 145 29.84 -21.39 31.85
C PHE A 145 30.36 -20.34 30.84
N SER A 146 31.37 -19.56 31.25
CA SER A 146 32.01 -18.53 30.42
C SER A 146 32.64 -19.08 29.12
N ASP A 147 33.04 -20.35 29.09
CA ASP A 147 33.50 -21.05 27.88
C ASP A 147 32.41 -21.21 26.81
N LEU A 148 31.12 -21.13 27.17
CA LEU A 148 30.03 -21.09 26.18
C LEU A 148 29.99 -19.77 25.40
N MET A 149 30.67 -18.71 25.85
CA MET A 149 30.56 -17.36 25.27
C MET A 149 31.60 -17.07 24.18
N GLU A 150 32.59 -17.95 24.03
CA GLU A 150 33.66 -17.88 23.03
C GLU A 150 33.12 -17.81 21.59
N GLU A 151 34.00 -17.49 20.64
CA GLU A 151 33.69 -17.65 19.22
C GLU A 151 33.63 -19.15 18.84
N PRO A 152 32.55 -19.63 18.18
CA PRO A 152 32.59 -20.95 17.56
C PRO A 152 33.61 -20.95 16.40
N THR A 153 34.42 -22.01 16.35
CA THR A 153 35.49 -22.26 15.38
C THR A 153 35.53 -23.75 15.03
N GLY A 154 36.02 -24.08 13.84
CA GLY A 154 36.09 -25.46 13.35
C GLY A 154 34.73 -26.07 13.02
N LEU A 155 34.74 -27.40 12.84
CA LEU A 155 33.54 -28.23 12.69
C LEU A 155 33.36 -29.05 13.97
N VAL A 156 32.12 -29.08 14.49
CA VAL A 156 31.75 -29.98 15.58
C VAL A 156 30.87 -31.09 15.01
N HIS A 157 31.43 -32.30 14.95
CA HIS A 157 30.72 -33.48 14.46
C HIS A 157 29.61 -33.87 15.43
N ARG A 158 28.35 -33.80 14.97
CA ARG A 158 27.15 -34.20 15.73
C ARG A 158 26.31 -35.19 14.95
N GLN A 159 25.39 -35.84 15.66
CA GLN A 159 24.43 -36.80 15.11
C GLN A 159 23.51 -36.16 14.07
N THR A 160 23.06 -34.92 14.30
CA THR A 160 22.28 -34.15 13.33
C THR A 160 23.21 -33.34 12.43
N LYS A 161 23.15 -33.61 11.12
CA LYS A 161 23.79 -32.81 10.06
C LYS A 161 22.71 -32.30 9.10
N HIS A 162 22.87 -31.10 8.56
CA HIS A 162 21.89 -30.52 7.64
C HIS A 162 21.91 -31.20 6.27
N LYS A 163 20.73 -31.60 5.78
CA LYS A 163 20.53 -32.29 4.51
C LYS A 163 19.73 -31.46 3.52
N ILE A 164 20.06 -31.59 2.24
CA ILE A 164 19.42 -30.86 1.12
C ILE A 164 18.88 -31.90 0.12
N GLU A 165 17.72 -32.48 0.46
CA GLU A 165 16.93 -33.32 -0.44
C GLU A 165 16.40 -32.47 -1.61
N ILE A 166 17.02 -32.62 -2.78
CA ILE A 166 16.55 -31.99 -4.02
C ILE A 166 15.54 -32.90 -4.73
N LEU A 167 14.59 -32.31 -5.46
CA LEU A 167 13.60 -33.07 -6.23
C LEU A 167 14.29 -33.96 -7.30
N PRO A 168 13.81 -35.20 -7.54
CA PRO A 168 14.40 -36.11 -8.53
C PRO A 168 14.60 -35.46 -9.90
N GLY A 169 15.75 -35.72 -10.53
CA GLY A 169 16.12 -35.15 -11.83
C GLY A 169 16.47 -33.65 -11.82
N SER A 170 16.38 -32.95 -10.68
CA SER A 170 16.73 -31.53 -10.59
C SER A 170 18.23 -31.32 -10.36
N VAL A 171 18.80 -30.27 -10.97
CA VAL A 171 20.24 -29.94 -10.89
C VAL A 171 20.43 -28.57 -10.22
N PRO A 172 21.38 -28.40 -9.27
CA PRO A 172 21.65 -27.11 -8.62
C PRO A 172 21.87 -25.97 -9.63
N PRO A 173 21.34 -24.76 -9.39
CA PRO A 173 21.43 -23.66 -10.35
C PRO A 173 22.86 -23.12 -10.51
N LYS A 174 23.23 -22.79 -11.75
CA LYS A 174 24.47 -22.05 -12.06
C LYS A 174 24.22 -20.55 -11.92
N GLY A 175 24.51 -19.99 -10.75
CA GLY A 175 24.41 -18.56 -10.48
C GLY A 175 25.46 -17.74 -11.24
N ARG A 176 25.11 -16.49 -11.58
CA ARG A 176 26.03 -15.48 -12.14
C ARG A 176 26.54 -14.59 -11.02
N VAL A 177 27.85 -14.39 -10.91
CA VAL A 177 28.46 -13.49 -9.91
C VAL A 177 27.94 -12.07 -10.13
N TYR A 178 27.39 -11.44 -9.09
CA TYR A 178 26.92 -10.06 -9.16
C TYR A 178 28.09 -9.06 -9.26
N ARG A 179 27.85 -7.90 -9.88
CA ARG A 179 28.83 -6.81 -9.92
C ARG A 179 28.87 -6.11 -8.57
N MET A 180 30.04 -6.07 -7.95
CA MET A 180 30.28 -5.47 -6.63
C MET A 180 31.13 -4.20 -6.75
N SER A 181 30.91 -3.26 -5.83
CA SER A 181 31.75 -2.08 -5.63
C SER A 181 33.11 -2.42 -4.98
N PRO A 182 34.11 -1.52 -5.00
CA PRO A 182 35.40 -1.76 -4.33
C PRO A 182 35.26 -2.04 -2.83
N ALA A 183 34.33 -1.39 -2.13
CA ALA A 183 34.12 -1.59 -0.69
C ALA A 183 33.50 -2.96 -0.38
N GLU A 184 32.56 -3.43 -1.20
CA GLU A 184 32.00 -4.79 -1.08
C GLU A 184 33.03 -5.86 -1.43
N LEU A 185 33.92 -5.60 -2.39
CA LEU A 185 35.01 -6.52 -2.73
C LEU A 185 36.02 -6.67 -1.59
N GLU A 186 36.34 -5.60 -0.88
CA GLU A 186 37.22 -5.66 0.29
C GLU A 186 36.57 -6.40 1.46
N GLU A 187 35.31 -6.09 1.78
CA GLU A 187 34.56 -6.82 2.82
C GLU A 187 34.30 -8.29 2.42
N LEU A 188 34.22 -8.59 1.12
CA LEU A 188 34.18 -9.98 0.60
C LEU A 188 35.49 -10.72 0.88
N ARG A 189 36.65 -10.12 0.64
CA ARG A 189 37.94 -10.76 0.98
C ARG A 189 37.99 -11.06 2.48
N LYS A 190 37.74 -10.03 3.30
CA LYS A 190 37.70 -10.13 4.77
C LYS A 190 36.71 -11.19 5.27
N GLN A 191 35.49 -11.30 4.72
CA GLN A 191 34.54 -12.33 5.13
C GLN A 191 34.91 -13.72 4.59
N LEU A 192 35.47 -13.86 3.38
CA LEU A 192 36.02 -15.15 2.90
C LEU A 192 37.18 -15.64 3.77
N GLU A 193 38.13 -14.76 4.10
CA GLU A 193 39.28 -15.06 4.95
C GLU A 193 38.84 -15.40 6.39
N THR A 194 37.83 -14.69 6.93
CA THR A 194 37.24 -14.99 8.26
C THR A 194 36.50 -16.34 8.28
N LEU A 195 35.72 -16.65 7.24
CA LEU A 195 34.98 -17.91 7.15
C LEU A 195 35.91 -19.11 6.90
N THR A 196 36.99 -18.92 6.13
CA THR A 196 37.99 -19.96 5.83
C THR A 196 38.87 -20.24 7.05
N SER A 197 39.35 -19.21 7.76
CA SER A 197 40.14 -19.38 9.01
C SER A 197 39.33 -19.99 10.15
N LYS A 198 38.01 -19.77 10.18
CA LYS A 198 37.08 -20.50 11.07
C LYS A 198 36.82 -21.96 10.65
N GLY A 199 37.25 -22.41 9.48
CA GLY A 199 36.96 -23.75 8.96
C GLY A 199 35.50 -23.96 8.53
N TRP A 200 34.74 -22.89 8.31
CA TRP A 200 33.31 -22.96 7.97
C TRP A 200 33.04 -23.07 6.47
N ILE A 201 33.99 -22.64 5.64
CA ILE A 201 33.97 -22.80 4.19
C ILE A 201 35.29 -23.39 3.69
N ARG A 202 35.27 -24.02 2.52
CA ARG A 202 36.49 -24.38 1.76
C ARG A 202 36.35 -24.02 0.27
N PRO A 203 37.45 -23.83 -0.47
CA PRO A 203 37.40 -23.71 -1.94
C PRO A 203 36.79 -24.96 -2.59
N ASN A 204 36.10 -24.78 -3.72
CA ASN A 204 35.53 -25.86 -4.52
C ASN A 204 35.71 -25.54 -6.03
N THR A 205 35.87 -26.56 -6.87
CA THR A 205 35.93 -26.46 -8.34
C THR A 205 34.57 -26.63 -9.04
N SER A 206 33.49 -26.85 -8.28
CA SER A 206 32.12 -27.08 -8.79
C SER A 206 31.68 -26.07 -9.84
N GLU A 207 31.09 -26.59 -10.92
CA GLU A 207 30.47 -25.78 -11.98
C GLU A 207 29.22 -25.02 -11.50
N PHE A 208 28.63 -25.43 -10.37
CA PHE A 208 27.40 -24.89 -9.81
C PHE A 208 27.69 -23.85 -8.73
N GLY A 209 26.66 -23.10 -8.34
CA GLY A 209 26.72 -22.33 -7.11
C GLY A 209 25.89 -21.05 -7.12
N ALA A 210 25.39 -20.69 -5.95
CA ALA A 210 24.62 -19.49 -5.71
C ALA A 210 25.50 -18.21 -5.77
N PRO A 211 24.98 -17.06 -6.22
CA PRO A 211 25.72 -15.82 -6.19
C PRO A 211 25.77 -15.21 -4.77
N VAL A 212 26.83 -14.45 -4.50
CA VAL A 212 27.00 -13.67 -3.26
C VAL A 212 26.57 -12.23 -3.48
N LEU A 213 25.91 -11.67 -2.47
CA LEU A 213 25.42 -10.29 -2.40
C LEU A 213 25.65 -9.72 -0.98
N PHE A 214 25.74 -8.40 -0.87
CA PHE A 214 25.95 -7.72 0.42
C PHE A 214 24.71 -6.98 0.91
N VAL A 215 24.66 -6.80 2.23
CA VAL A 215 23.56 -6.17 2.94
C VAL A 215 24.11 -5.25 4.03
N PRO A 216 23.94 -3.91 3.96
CA PRO A 216 24.45 -3.00 4.98
C PRO A 216 23.64 -3.13 6.28
N LYS A 217 24.31 -3.51 7.37
CA LYS A 217 23.80 -3.52 8.76
C LYS A 217 23.46 -2.09 9.22
N GLY A 218 22.74 -1.97 10.34
CA GLY A 218 22.33 -0.66 10.88
C GLY A 218 23.47 0.24 11.38
N ASN A 219 24.67 -0.31 11.54
CA ASN A 219 25.91 0.37 11.91
C ASN A 219 26.86 0.63 10.72
N GLY A 220 26.44 0.37 9.48
CA GLY A 220 27.22 0.63 8.26
C GLY A 220 28.11 -0.52 7.76
N GLU A 221 28.40 -1.52 8.59
CA GLU A 221 29.10 -2.75 8.14
C GLU A 221 28.25 -3.55 7.15
N PHE A 222 28.84 -4.30 6.21
CA PHE A 222 28.07 -5.23 5.38
C PHE A 222 27.95 -6.64 6.01
N ARG A 223 26.90 -7.36 5.63
CA ARG A 223 26.73 -8.80 5.86
C ARG A 223 26.74 -9.53 4.52
N MET A 224 27.68 -10.46 4.34
CA MET A 224 27.67 -11.39 3.23
C MET A 224 26.41 -12.25 3.27
N CYS A 225 25.73 -12.34 2.13
CA CYS A 225 24.52 -13.12 1.92
C CYS A 225 24.70 -14.00 0.68
N VAL A 226 24.21 -15.25 0.73
CA VAL A 226 24.21 -16.16 -0.42
C VAL A 226 22.77 -16.30 -0.92
N ASP A 227 22.57 -16.22 -2.23
CA ASP A 227 21.26 -16.28 -2.87
C ASP A 227 20.82 -17.73 -3.16
N TYR A 228 20.37 -18.43 -2.12
CA TYR A 228 19.87 -19.78 -2.27
C TYR A 228 18.47 -19.87 -2.92
N ARG A 229 17.84 -18.79 -3.42
CA ARG A 229 16.48 -18.82 -4.03
C ARG A 229 16.27 -19.97 -5.02
N GLY A 230 17.21 -20.17 -5.94
CA GLY A 230 17.13 -21.24 -6.94
C GLY A 230 17.26 -22.64 -6.34
N LEU A 231 18.11 -22.81 -5.31
CA LEU A 231 18.26 -24.07 -4.57
C LEU A 231 17.06 -24.32 -3.65
N ASN A 232 16.47 -23.28 -3.07
CA ASN A 232 15.26 -23.35 -2.25
C ASN A 232 14.02 -23.73 -3.06
N LYS A 233 13.96 -23.39 -4.36
CA LYS A 233 12.96 -23.91 -5.30
C LYS A 233 13.20 -25.39 -5.64
N ILE A 234 14.47 -25.77 -5.67
CA ILE A 234 15.06 -27.13 -5.70
C ILE A 234 14.58 -28.15 -4.67
N THR A 235 14.52 -27.67 -3.43
CA THR A 235 14.65 -28.50 -2.23
C THR A 235 13.28 -28.88 -1.69
N ARG A 236 13.09 -30.18 -1.45
CA ARG A 236 11.93 -30.75 -0.77
C ARG A 236 11.79 -30.11 0.61
N LYS A 237 10.63 -29.53 0.90
CA LYS A 237 10.37 -28.87 2.19
C LYS A 237 10.27 -29.90 3.31
N SER A 238 10.91 -29.62 4.44
CA SER A 238 10.60 -30.34 5.67
C SER A 238 9.20 -29.97 6.17
N THR A 239 8.51 -30.95 6.75
CA THR A 239 7.20 -30.79 7.40
C THR A 239 7.28 -31.13 8.89
N GLU A 240 8.45 -30.94 9.50
CA GLU A 240 8.66 -31.13 10.93
C GLU A 240 7.74 -30.19 11.76
N PRO A 241 6.97 -30.72 12.73
CA PRO A 241 6.04 -29.91 13.50
C PRO A 241 6.78 -29.03 14.51
N PHE A 242 6.55 -27.72 14.45
CA PHE A 242 6.93 -26.79 15.51
C PHE A 242 5.93 -26.89 16.69
N PRO A 243 6.39 -26.76 17.95
CA PRO A 243 5.50 -26.72 19.12
C PRO A 243 4.56 -25.51 19.02
N ARG A 244 3.33 -25.64 19.53
CA ARG A 244 2.33 -24.55 19.46
C ARG A 244 2.61 -23.53 20.57
N ILE A 245 2.18 -22.30 20.35
CA ILE A 245 2.16 -21.28 21.41
C ILE A 245 1.12 -21.63 22.49
N ASP A 246 0.06 -22.34 22.12
CA ASP A 246 -0.97 -22.76 23.06
C ASP A 246 -0.45 -23.84 24.03
N ASP A 247 0.36 -24.79 23.55
CA ASP A 247 1.07 -25.76 24.42
C ASP A 247 1.97 -25.03 25.44
N LEU A 248 2.52 -23.87 25.05
CA LEU A 248 3.40 -23.02 25.86
C LEU A 248 2.66 -22.34 27.03
N LEU A 249 1.35 -22.07 26.90
CA LEU A 249 0.53 -21.45 27.94
C LEU A 249 0.47 -22.32 29.21
N ASP A 250 0.11 -23.59 29.03
CA ASP A 250 -0.12 -24.54 30.13
C ASP A 250 1.17 -24.81 30.92
N MET A 251 2.33 -24.72 30.26
CA MET A 251 3.63 -25.04 30.84
C MET A 251 4.25 -23.92 31.68
N VAL A 252 4.00 -22.64 31.36
CA VAL A 252 4.56 -21.49 32.11
C VAL A 252 3.68 -21.06 33.29
N GLN A 253 2.53 -21.69 33.50
CA GLN A 253 1.57 -21.29 34.54
C GLN A 253 2.17 -21.45 35.95
N GLY A 254 2.21 -20.34 36.70
CA GLY A 254 2.77 -20.29 38.06
C GLY A 254 4.30 -20.23 38.12
N CYS A 255 5.01 -20.14 37.00
CA CYS A 255 6.44 -19.81 36.96
C CYS A 255 6.63 -18.29 37.08
N THR A 256 7.63 -17.86 37.86
CA THR A 256 7.85 -16.46 38.23
C THR A 256 9.16 -15.89 37.66
N ILE A 257 10.08 -16.77 37.24
CA ILE A 257 11.42 -16.39 36.77
C ILE A 257 11.71 -17.10 35.45
N PHE A 258 12.30 -16.34 34.52
CA PHE A 258 12.52 -16.74 33.14
C PHE A 258 13.95 -16.42 32.70
N SER A 259 14.53 -17.32 31.90
CA SER A 259 15.76 -17.08 31.15
C SER A 259 15.52 -17.36 29.67
N LYS A 260 16.19 -16.60 28.81
CA LYS A 260 16.10 -16.74 27.35
C LYS A 260 17.51 -16.73 26.77
N ILE A 261 17.84 -17.78 26.03
CA ILE A 261 19.19 -18.00 25.48
C ILE A 261 19.14 -17.89 23.95
N ASP A 262 20.02 -17.05 23.38
CA ASP A 262 20.27 -16.87 21.94
C ASP A 262 21.59 -17.57 21.57
N LEU A 263 21.60 -18.42 20.53
CA LEU A 263 22.82 -19.14 20.13
C LEU A 263 23.69 -18.35 19.14
N LYS A 264 25.00 -18.29 19.43
CA LYS A 264 25.98 -17.47 18.71
C LYS A 264 26.17 -17.95 17.27
N SER A 265 25.50 -17.31 16.31
CA SER A 265 25.43 -17.77 14.91
C SER A 265 24.88 -19.19 14.77
N GLY A 266 23.82 -19.54 15.52
CA GLY A 266 23.31 -20.91 15.72
C GLY A 266 23.34 -21.85 14.51
N TYR A 267 22.90 -21.43 13.31
CA TYR A 267 22.94 -22.30 12.11
C TYR A 267 24.37 -22.72 11.73
N HIS A 268 25.35 -21.80 11.79
CA HIS A 268 26.76 -22.09 11.51
C HIS A 268 27.42 -23.00 12.56
N GLN A 269 26.73 -23.39 13.62
CA GLN A 269 27.22 -24.40 14.56
C GLN A 269 26.86 -25.83 14.14
N ILE A 270 25.87 -26.02 13.26
CA ILE A 270 25.45 -27.34 12.76
C ILE A 270 26.23 -27.69 11.50
N GLU A 271 26.77 -28.91 11.42
CA GLU A 271 27.51 -29.41 10.26
C GLU A 271 26.60 -29.68 9.06
N MET A 272 27.10 -29.48 7.84
CA MET A 272 26.46 -30.00 6.63
C MET A 272 26.62 -31.52 6.53
N ALA A 273 25.64 -32.22 5.96
CA ALA A 273 25.84 -33.62 5.57
C ALA A 273 26.83 -33.69 4.40
N GLU A 274 27.83 -34.56 4.49
CA GLU A 274 28.99 -34.59 3.59
C GLU A 274 28.61 -34.70 2.10
N GLY A 275 27.65 -35.56 1.77
CA GLY A 275 27.11 -35.69 0.40
C GLY A 275 26.31 -34.47 -0.11
N ASP A 276 25.92 -33.55 0.78
CA ASP A 276 25.14 -32.34 0.45
C ASP A 276 25.97 -31.05 0.50
N VAL A 277 27.20 -31.08 1.03
CA VAL A 277 28.13 -29.93 1.09
C VAL A 277 28.22 -29.20 -0.26
N HIS A 278 28.42 -29.95 -1.35
CA HIS A 278 28.56 -29.41 -2.71
C HIS A 278 27.35 -28.61 -3.22
N LYS A 279 26.16 -28.82 -2.64
CA LYS A 279 24.93 -28.09 -3.00
C LYS A 279 24.93 -26.67 -2.43
N THR A 280 25.74 -26.43 -1.38
CA THR A 280 25.95 -25.10 -0.78
C THR A 280 27.02 -24.26 -1.49
N ALA A 281 27.54 -24.73 -2.63
CA ALA A 281 28.52 -24.00 -3.41
C ALA A 281 28.02 -22.58 -3.74
N PHE A 282 28.92 -21.59 -3.64
CA PHE A 282 28.64 -20.20 -3.95
C PHE A 282 29.81 -19.56 -4.71
N LYS A 283 29.48 -18.66 -5.64
CA LYS A 283 30.44 -18.08 -6.58
C LYS A 283 30.77 -16.64 -6.23
N THR A 284 32.06 -16.33 -6.25
CA THR A 284 32.63 -15.02 -5.94
C THR A 284 33.57 -14.56 -7.04
N ARG A 285 34.07 -13.32 -6.98
CA ARG A 285 35.14 -12.84 -7.86
C ARG A 285 36.49 -13.55 -7.64
N TYR A 286 36.68 -14.17 -6.48
CA TYR A 286 37.94 -14.79 -6.06
C TYR A 286 37.93 -16.34 -6.17
N GLY A 287 36.83 -16.93 -6.62
CA GLY A 287 36.65 -18.38 -6.77
C GLY A 287 35.27 -18.86 -6.36
N THR A 288 35.05 -20.17 -6.49
CA THR A 288 33.89 -20.88 -5.91
C THR A 288 34.30 -21.46 -4.55
N TYR A 289 33.41 -21.34 -3.58
CA TYR A 289 33.58 -21.88 -2.22
C TYR A 289 32.32 -22.66 -1.83
N GLU A 290 32.40 -23.53 -0.83
CA GLU A 290 31.26 -24.26 -0.29
C GLU A 290 31.25 -24.24 1.24
N TYR A 291 30.07 -24.36 1.83
CA TYR A 291 29.87 -24.35 3.28
C TYR A 291 29.94 -25.77 3.87
N LEU A 292 30.75 -25.90 4.93
CA LEU A 292 30.88 -27.11 5.74
C LEU A 292 29.95 -27.08 6.96
N VAL A 293 29.43 -25.89 7.33
CA VAL A 293 28.41 -25.65 8.35
C VAL A 293 27.15 -25.06 7.73
N MET A 294 25.97 -25.35 8.28
CA MET A 294 24.66 -24.97 7.73
C MET A 294 24.52 -23.44 7.54
N PRO A 295 24.51 -22.92 6.30
CA PRO A 295 24.52 -21.48 6.06
C PRO A 295 23.13 -20.83 6.18
N PHE A 296 23.10 -19.53 6.46
CA PHE A 296 21.88 -18.72 6.37
C PHE A 296 21.32 -18.70 4.94
N GLY A 297 20.00 -18.80 4.83
CA GLY A 297 19.26 -18.70 3.57
C GLY A 297 18.77 -20.04 3.00
N LEU A 298 19.15 -21.19 3.57
CA LEU A 298 18.56 -22.49 3.21
C LEU A 298 17.19 -22.66 3.85
N CYS A 299 16.18 -22.99 3.06
CA CYS A 299 14.77 -23.06 3.50
C CYS A 299 14.50 -24.10 4.62
N ASN A 300 15.21 -25.22 4.65
CA ASN A 300 15.03 -26.26 5.67
C ASN A 300 15.88 -26.05 6.94
N ALA A 301 16.84 -25.11 6.94
CA ALA A 301 17.75 -24.88 8.07
C ALA A 301 17.05 -24.62 9.43
N PRO A 302 15.92 -23.88 9.49
CA PRO A 302 15.17 -23.70 10.75
C PRO A 302 14.63 -25.01 11.33
N CYS A 303 14.25 -25.96 10.47
CA CYS A 303 13.67 -27.25 10.88
C CYS A 303 14.77 -28.17 11.43
N THR A 304 15.90 -28.28 10.71
CA THR A 304 17.09 -29.00 11.22
C THR A 304 17.58 -28.46 12.56
N PHE A 305 17.56 -27.14 12.75
CA PHE A 305 17.93 -26.53 14.01
C PHE A 305 16.95 -26.87 15.15
N GLN A 306 15.64 -26.83 14.89
CA GLN A 306 14.62 -27.25 15.86
C GLN A 306 14.84 -28.71 16.30
N THR A 307 15.05 -29.62 15.36
CA THR A 307 15.22 -31.05 15.62
C THR A 307 16.50 -31.36 16.39
N GLU A 308 17.60 -30.65 16.14
CA GLU A 308 18.83 -30.79 16.91
C GLU A 308 18.69 -30.23 18.34
N MET A 309 18.03 -29.08 18.53
CA MET A 309 17.74 -28.57 19.88
C MET A 309 16.77 -29.50 20.64
N HIS A 310 15.75 -30.03 19.96
CA HIS A 310 14.85 -31.04 20.53
C HIS A 310 15.60 -32.31 20.95
N ARG A 311 16.58 -32.76 20.17
CA ARG A 311 17.44 -33.91 20.53
C ARG A 311 18.24 -33.64 21.81
N ILE A 312 18.84 -32.47 21.94
CA ILE A 312 19.71 -32.09 23.06
C ILE A 312 18.92 -31.88 24.36
N LEU A 313 17.81 -31.13 24.27
CA LEU A 313 17.05 -30.68 25.44
C LEU A 313 15.87 -31.60 25.78
N ARG A 314 15.69 -32.72 25.07
CA ARG A 314 14.64 -33.72 25.26
C ARG A 314 14.36 -34.13 26.73
N PRO A 315 15.35 -34.24 27.64
CA PRO A 315 15.07 -34.58 29.04
C PRO A 315 14.35 -33.48 29.83
N TYR A 316 14.39 -32.24 29.34
CA TYR A 316 13.95 -31.01 30.01
C TYR A 316 12.82 -30.27 29.27
N LEU A 317 12.62 -30.60 27.98
CA LEU A 317 11.42 -30.22 27.23
C LEU A 317 10.18 -30.56 28.04
N ASP A 318 9.19 -29.69 27.91
CA ASP A 318 7.84 -29.83 28.48
C ASP A 318 7.79 -29.96 30.01
N LYS A 319 8.86 -29.50 30.68
CA LYS A 319 8.99 -29.45 32.16
C LYS A 319 9.39 -28.05 32.65
N PHE A 320 10.51 -27.55 32.14
CA PHE A 320 11.07 -26.24 32.49
C PHE A 320 11.80 -25.56 31.31
N VAL A 321 11.77 -26.17 30.12
CA VAL A 321 12.41 -25.68 28.90
C VAL A 321 11.43 -25.77 27.73
N VAL A 322 11.36 -24.70 26.93
CA VAL A 322 10.73 -24.73 25.60
C VAL A 322 11.72 -24.17 24.59
N VAL A 323 11.75 -24.76 23.39
CA VAL A 323 12.61 -24.28 22.30
C VAL A 323 11.75 -23.91 21.10
N TYR A 324 12.00 -22.74 20.53
CA TYR A 324 11.42 -22.32 19.27
C TYR A 324 12.51 -21.67 18.41
N LEU A 325 13.03 -22.45 17.47
CA LEU A 325 14.18 -22.13 16.63
C LEU A 325 15.35 -21.68 17.51
N ASP A 326 16.08 -20.67 17.06
CA ASP A 326 17.23 -20.01 17.66
C ASP A 326 17.02 -19.46 19.11
N ASN A 327 15.83 -19.61 19.71
CA ASN A 327 15.44 -19.07 21.02
C ASN A 327 15.08 -20.20 21.99
N ILE A 328 15.91 -20.45 22.99
CA ILE A 328 15.61 -21.36 24.10
C ILE A 328 15.00 -20.54 25.25
N LEU A 329 13.86 -20.95 25.78
CA LEU A 329 13.24 -20.42 27.00
C LEU A 329 13.45 -21.42 28.14
N VAL A 330 13.83 -20.93 29.31
CA VAL A 330 13.86 -21.65 30.58
C VAL A 330 12.93 -20.92 31.55
N PHE A 331 12.13 -21.65 32.34
CA PHE A 331 11.14 -21.07 33.26
C PHE A 331 11.09 -21.85 34.59
N SER A 332 10.87 -21.16 35.71
CA SER A 332 10.85 -21.78 37.05
C SER A 332 10.01 -20.97 38.05
N ARG A 333 9.66 -21.59 39.18
CA ARG A 333 8.80 -21.02 40.24
C ARG A 333 9.60 -20.29 41.33
N SER A 334 10.86 -20.66 41.54
CA SER A 334 11.77 -19.99 42.50
C SER A 334 13.16 -19.72 41.90
N VAL A 335 13.94 -18.85 42.55
CA VAL A 335 15.30 -18.49 42.11
C VAL A 335 16.22 -19.70 42.14
N GLN A 336 16.20 -20.45 43.24
CA GLN A 336 17.10 -21.58 43.48
C GLN A 336 16.80 -22.75 42.54
N GLU A 337 15.52 -22.95 42.20
CA GLU A 337 15.10 -23.86 41.13
C GLU A 337 15.58 -23.37 39.75
N HIS A 338 15.47 -22.06 39.48
CA HIS A 338 15.91 -21.48 38.20
C HIS A 338 17.41 -21.64 37.97
N ALA A 339 18.24 -21.39 38.98
CA ALA A 339 19.69 -21.57 38.90
C ALA A 339 20.07 -23.04 38.57
N GLN A 340 19.35 -24.01 39.14
CA GLN A 340 19.54 -25.44 38.85
C GLN A 340 19.10 -25.79 37.42
N HIS A 341 17.91 -25.35 37.01
CA HIS A 341 17.39 -25.56 35.66
C HIS A 341 18.27 -24.91 34.57
N LEU A 342 18.77 -23.70 34.83
CA LEU A 342 19.70 -23.00 33.96
C LEU A 342 21.04 -23.74 33.86
N ALA A 343 21.59 -24.24 34.98
CA ALA A 343 22.80 -25.05 34.97
C ALA A 343 22.65 -26.34 34.16
N LEU A 344 21.50 -27.04 34.25
CA LEU A 344 21.22 -28.24 33.44
C LEU A 344 21.16 -27.94 31.94
N VAL A 345 20.55 -26.83 31.54
CA VAL A 345 20.47 -26.40 30.13
C VAL A 345 21.84 -25.98 29.59
N LEU A 346 22.59 -25.17 30.34
CA LEU A 346 23.94 -24.75 29.96
C LEU A 346 24.90 -25.94 29.89
N GLN A 347 24.82 -26.90 30.82
CA GLN A 347 25.62 -28.13 30.77
C GLN A 347 25.25 -29.03 29.58
N ALA A 348 23.97 -29.12 29.19
CA ALA A 348 23.56 -29.86 28.00
C ALA A 348 24.06 -29.22 26.69
N LEU A 349 24.03 -27.88 26.61
CA LEU A 349 24.64 -27.13 25.51
C LEU A 349 26.17 -27.30 25.50
N ARG A 350 26.83 -27.29 26.66
CA ARG A 350 28.28 -27.53 26.83
C ARG A 350 28.70 -28.92 26.36
N ALA A 351 27.96 -29.96 26.78
CA ALA A 351 28.21 -31.33 26.36
C ALA A 351 28.03 -31.55 24.85
N ASN A 352 27.21 -30.73 24.19
CA ASN A 352 27.07 -30.71 22.73
C ASN A 352 27.88 -29.56 22.08
N GLN A 353 28.81 -28.94 22.81
CA GLN A 353 29.73 -27.88 22.35
C GLN A 353 29.05 -26.71 21.61
N TYR A 354 27.88 -26.28 22.07
CA TYR A 354 27.21 -25.08 21.55
C TYR A 354 27.74 -23.80 22.22
N LYS A 355 27.81 -22.70 21.45
CA LYS A 355 28.20 -21.37 21.94
C LYS A 355 26.98 -20.43 22.01
N ILE A 356 26.85 -19.66 23.09
CA ILE A 356 25.73 -18.75 23.40
C ILE A 356 26.13 -17.28 23.17
N ASN A 357 25.14 -16.42 22.95
CA ASN A 357 25.32 -14.98 22.82
C ASN A 357 24.84 -14.27 24.10
N ARG A 358 25.78 -13.88 24.97
CA ARG A 358 25.46 -13.22 26.25
C ARG A 358 24.71 -11.90 26.09
N GLU A 359 25.03 -11.10 25.06
CA GLU A 359 24.44 -9.78 24.82
C GLU A 359 22.95 -9.82 24.41
N LYS A 360 22.51 -10.93 23.81
CA LYS A 360 21.13 -11.13 23.36
C LYS A 360 20.32 -12.05 24.26
N SER A 361 20.99 -12.76 25.16
CA SER A 361 20.36 -13.60 26.17
C SER A 361 19.95 -12.75 27.38
N SER A 362 18.94 -13.19 28.11
CA SER A 362 18.50 -12.57 29.37
C SER A 362 18.34 -13.66 30.42
N PHE A 363 18.88 -13.47 31.61
CA PHE A 363 18.95 -14.51 32.65
C PHE A 363 18.30 -14.03 33.95
N GLY A 364 17.53 -14.90 34.60
CA GLY A 364 16.93 -14.63 35.92
C GLY A 364 15.95 -13.45 35.95
N VAL A 365 15.17 -13.23 34.88
CA VAL A 365 14.27 -12.07 34.75
C VAL A 365 12.82 -12.39 35.13
N PRO A 366 12.08 -11.47 35.79
CA PRO A 366 10.69 -11.70 36.21
C PRO A 366 9.66 -11.59 35.06
N SER A 367 10.07 -11.11 33.89
CA SER A 367 9.28 -11.19 32.66
C SER A 367 10.18 -11.23 31.42
N VAL A 368 9.71 -11.85 30.34
CA VAL A 368 10.47 -11.98 29.09
C VAL A 368 9.58 -11.95 27.85
N ILE A 369 10.11 -11.42 26.74
CA ILE A 369 9.42 -11.41 25.44
C ILE A 369 9.81 -12.65 24.62
N TYR A 370 8.85 -13.54 24.42
CA TYR A 370 9.02 -14.80 23.69
C TYR A 370 7.89 -14.94 22.65
N LEU A 371 8.24 -15.20 21.39
CA LEU A 371 7.29 -15.38 20.27
C LEU A 371 6.18 -14.31 20.11
N GLY A 372 6.45 -13.04 20.44
CA GLY A 372 5.44 -11.97 20.37
C GLY A 372 4.44 -11.99 21.53
N HIS A 373 4.79 -12.64 22.63
CA HIS A 373 4.02 -12.69 23.87
C HIS A 373 4.94 -12.28 25.03
N VAL A 374 4.39 -11.62 26.05
CA VAL A 374 5.06 -11.26 27.30
C VAL A 374 4.71 -12.34 28.31
N ILE A 375 5.72 -13.06 28.78
CA ILE A 375 5.57 -14.09 29.82
C ILE A 375 6.01 -13.46 31.15
N SER A 376 5.18 -13.57 32.18
CA SER A 376 5.45 -13.11 33.56
C SER A 376 4.82 -14.07 34.59
N GLY A 377 5.06 -13.82 35.88
CA GLY A 377 4.40 -14.56 36.97
C GLY A 377 2.87 -14.41 37.05
N GLU A 378 2.29 -13.46 36.33
CA GLU A 378 0.84 -13.26 36.21
C GLU A 378 0.24 -14.07 35.03
N GLY A 379 1.09 -14.70 34.22
CA GLY A 379 0.73 -15.51 33.07
C GLY A 379 1.38 -15.04 31.77
N LEU A 380 0.86 -15.55 30.65
CA LEU A 380 1.32 -15.20 29.31
C LEU A 380 0.34 -14.19 28.68
N VAL A 381 0.70 -12.92 28.76
CA VAL A 381 -0.06 -11.83 28.12
C VAL A 381 0.44 -11.72 26.67
N PRO A 382 -0.41 -11.88 25.64
CA PRO A 382 -0.01 -11.57 24.27
C PRO A 382 0.53 -10.14 24.18
N GLU A 383 1.56 -9.88 23.39
CA GLU A 383 1.93 -8.49 23.07
C GLU A 383 0.65 -7.81 22.56
N ALA A 384 0.27 -6.66 23.13
CA ALA A 384 -1.07 -6.10 23.00
C ALA A 384 -1.35 -5.65 21.55
N THR A 385 -1.74 -6.61 20.71
CA THR A 385 -1.71 -6.51 19.24
C THR A 385 -2.87 -7.27 18.60
N LYS A 386 -3.19 -8.50 19.05
CA LYS A 386 -4.23 -9.39 18.47
C LYS A 386 -5.50 -8.67 18.01
N VAL A 387 -6.02 -7.78 18.88
CA VAL A 387 -7.21 -6.94 18.64
C VAL A 387 -6.95 -5.44 18.70
N VAL A 388 -5.78 -5.00 19.20
CA VAL A 388 -5.45 -3.58 19.48
C VAL A 388 -5.51 -2.70 18.23
N ALA A 389 -5.21 -3.25 17.05
CA ALA A 389 -5.37 -2.53 15.79
C ALA A 389 -6.82 -2.03 15.55
N VAL A 390 -7.83 -2.71 16.11
CA VAL A 390 -9.27 -2.40 16.00
C VAL A 390 -9.84 -1.82 17.29
N GLN A 391 -9.43 -2.32 18.46
CA GLN A 391 -9.82 -1.79 19.77
C GLN A 391 -9.39 -0.32 19.92
N ASP A 392 -8.18 0.03 19.48
CA ASP A 392 -7.66 1.39 19.53
C ASP A 392 -7.94 2.14 18.21
N TRP A 393 -8.93 1.72 17.43
CA TRP A 393 -9.33 2.47 16.24
C TRP A 393 -9.88 3.83 16.68
N PRO A 394 -9.27 4.95 16.23
CA PRO A 394 -9.66 6.29 16.66
C PRO A 394 -10.99 6.68 16.01
N ARG A 395 -11.75 7.56 16.67
CA ARG A 395 -12.99 8.13 16.14
C ARG A 395 -12.74 8.73 14.74
N PRO A 396 -13.43 8.27 13.68
CA PRO A 396 -13.34 8.86 12.35
C PRO A 396 -13.57 10.36 12.36
N ALA A 397 -12.66 11.14 11.76
CA ALA A 397 -12.72 12.61 11.77
C ALA A 397 -13.34 13.19 10.49
N ASN A 398 -13.65 12.35 9.50
CA ASN A 398 -14.18 12.74 8.20
C ASN A 398 -14.81 11.54 7.47
N ILE A 399 -15.52 11.81 6.37
CA ILE A 399 -16.22 10.81 5.55
C ILE A 399 -15.28 9.71 4.99
N ARG A 400 -13.99 10.02 4.74
CA ARG A 400 -13.02 9.03 4.23
C ARG A 400 -12.64 8.02 5.31
N ASP A 401 -12.44 8.47 6.55
CA ASP A 401 -12.18 7.60 7.70
C ASP A 401 -13.38 6.69 8.00
N VAL A 402 -14.61 7.21 7.85
CA VAL A 402 -15.84 6.42 7.97
C VAL A 402 -15.93 5.36 6.88
N ARG A 403 -15.69 5.72 5.61
CA ARG A 403 -15.65 4.77 4.49
C ARG A 403 -14.54 3.71 4.65
N SER A 404 -13.42 4.05 5.28
CA SER A 404 -12.34 3.11 5.63
C SER A 404 -12.80 2.10 6.70
N PHE A 405 -13.32 2.58 7.83
CA PHE A 405 -13.81 1.71 8.91
C PHE A 405 -15.02 0.85 8.49
N LEU A 406 -15.97 1.41 7.73
CA LEU A 406 -17.06 0.64 7.13
C LEU A 406 -16.55 -0.36 6.08
N GLY A 407 -15.46 -0.06 5.36
CA GLY A 407 -14.81 -0.98 4.43
C GLY A 407 -14.29 -2.24 5.13
N LEU A 408 -13.67 -2.06 6.30
CA LEU A 408 -13.25 -3.13 7.22
C LEU A 408 -14.46 -3.90 7.77
N ALA A 409 -15.40 -3.21 8.40
CA ALA A 409 -16.54 -3.83 9.08
C ALA A 409 -17.48 -4.56 8.11
N SER A 410 -17.72 -4.00 6.93
CA SER A 410 -18.57 -4.59 5.88
C SER A 410 -17.97 -5.87 5.27
N TYR A 411 -16.64 -6.03 5.28
CA TYR A 411 -16.01 -7.28 4.84
C TYR A 411 -16.42 -8.46 5.74
N TYR A 412 -16.55 -8.22 7.05
CA TYR A 412 -16.96 -9.23 8.03
C TYR A 412 -18.47 -9.25 8.33
N ARG A 413 -19.29 -8.52 7.55
CA ARG A 413 -20.75 -8.37 7.78
C ARG A 413 -21.53 -9.68 7.98
N LYS A 414 -21.07 -10.78 7.38
CA LYS A 414 -21.69 -12.12 7.50
C LYS A 414 -21.56 -12.74 8.90
N PHE A 415 -20.61 -12.26 9.70
CA PHE A 415 -20.37 -12.71 11.08
C PHE A 415 -20.95 -11.73 12.12
N ILE A 416 -21.35 -10.53 11.69
CA ILE A 416 -21.91 -9.49 12.57
C ILE A 416 -23.44 -9.53 12.46
N LYS A 417 -24.10 -10.11 13.47
CA LYS A 417 -25.57 -10.14 13.57
C LYS A 417 -26.13 -8.72 13.44
N ASN A 418 -27.16 -8.55 12.62
CA ASN A 418 -27.84 -7.28 12.34
C ASN A 418 -26.91 -6.14 11.83
N PHE A 419 -25.79 -6.47 11.17
CA PHE A 419 -24.81 -5.50 10.66
C PHE A 419 -25.43 -4.24 10.03
N SER A 420 -26.39 -4.40 9.12
CA SER A 420 -27.00 -3.29 8.39
C SER A 420 -27.72 -2.28 9.29
N ALA A 421 -28.30 -2.72 10.41
CA ALA A 421 -28.96 -1.84 11.37
C ALA A 421 -27.93 -1.12 12.26
N ILE A 422 -26.89 -1.84 12.71
CA ILE A 422 -25.81 -1.26 13.53
C ILE A 422 -24.99 -0.24 12.70
N ALA A 423 -24.75 -0.53 11.42
CA ALA A 423 -23.97 0.32 10.52
C ALA A 423 -24.77 1.46 9.87
N ALA A 424 -26.09 1.57 10.09
CA ALA A 424 -26.93 2.56 9.40
C ALA A 424 -26.48 4.01 9.69
N PRO A 425 -26.31 4.48 10.95
CA PRO A 425 -25.91 5.87 11.23
C PRO A 425 -24.57 6.24 10.58
N LEU A 426 -23.60 5.32 10.59
CA LEU A 426 -22.31 5.51 9.93
C LEU A 426 -22.42 5.48 8.40
N THR A 427 -23.35 4.70 7.83
CA THR A 427 -23.58 4.65 6.39
C THR A 427 -24.23 5.94 5.90
N ASP A 428 -25.11 6.53 6.69
CA ASP A 428 -25.77 7.81 6.41
C ASP A 428 -24.76 8.97 6.32
N LEU A 429 -23.74 9.00 7.20
CA LEU A 429 -22.58 9.91 7.11
C LEU A 429 -21.75 9.76 5.81
N THR A 430 -22.06 8.78 4.94
CA THR A 430 -21.36 8.59 3.65
C THR A 430 -22.20 8.94 2.42
N LYS A 431 -23.45 9.38 2.60
CA LYS A 431 -24.32 9.93 1.53
C LYS A 431 -23.71 11.21 0.93
N LYS A 432 -24.19 11.62 -0.26
CA LYS A 432 -23.62 12.77 -0.99
C LYS A 432 -23.96 14.12 -0.39
N ASP A 433 -25.18 14.24 0.13
CA ASP A 433 -25.84 15.52 0.43
C ASP A 433 -26.07 15.68 1.95
N THR A 434 -25.13 15.16 2.75
CA THR A 434 -25.22 15.08 4.22
C THR A 434 -23.97 15.69 4.84
N SER A 435 -24.15 16.66 5.73
CA SER A 435 -23.05 17.28 6.48
C SER A 435 -22.43 16.28 7.47
N PHE A 436 -21.10 16.35 7.66
CA PHE A 436 -20.40 15.43 8.55
C PHE A 436 -20.60 15.83 10.02
N LEU A 437 -21.71 15.37 10.62
CA LEU A 437 -22.06 15.60 12.02
C LEU A 437 -22.03 14.28 12.81
N TRP A 438 -20.97 14.07 13.59
CA TRP A 438 -20.82 12.84 14.37
C TRP A 438 -21.66 12.85 15.65
N ALA A 439 -22.91 12.39 15.53
CA ALA A 439 -23.86 12.24 16.64
C ALA A 439 -23.49 11.10 17.63
N SER A 440 -24.19 11.05 18.75
CA SER A 440 -24.12 9.96 19.74
C SER A 440 -24.41 8.59 19.12
N GLU A 441 -25.42 8.50 18.26
CA GLU A 441 -25.80 7.30 17.50
C GLU A 441 -24.64 6.76 16.64
N CYS A 442 -23.87 7.67 16.02
CA CYS A 442 -22.69 7.31 15.24
C CYS A 442 -21.55 6.81 16.15
N GLN A 443 -21.39 7.39 17.33
CA GLN A 443 -20.43 6.91 18.33
C GLN A 443 -20.80 5.51 18.85
N GLU A 444 -22.08 5.27 19.13
CA GLU A 444 -22.55 3.96 19.58
C GLU A 444 -22.45 2.90 18.48
N ALA A 445 -22.87 3.20 17.25
CA ALA A 445 -22.67 2.35 16.08
C ALA A 445 -21.20 1.97 15.89
N PHE A 446 -20.29 2.93 16.03
CA PHE A 446 -18.84 2.72 15.93
C PHE A 446 -18.30 1.82 17.06
N THR A 447 -18.69 2.06 18.31
CA THR A 447 -18.31 1.19 19.45
C THR A 447 -18.86 -0.22 19.31
N ARG A 448 -20.15 -0.39 18.99
CA ARG A 448 -20.78 -1.71 18.77
C ARG A 448 -20.11 -2.50 17.64
N LEU A 449 -19.71 -1.84 16.54
CA LEU A 449 -18.95 -2.48 15.45
C LEU A 449 -17.52 -2.83 15.85
N LYS A 450 -16.83 -1.99 16.64
CA LYS A 450 -15.50 -2.33 17.19
C LYS A 450 -15.58 -3.58 18.08
N GLU A 451 -16.55 -3.63 18.99
CA GLU A 451 -16.78 -4.79 19.85
C GLU A 451 -17.12 -6.05 19.05
N ALA A 452 -17.95 -5.94 18.00
CA ALA A 452 -18.28 -7.07 17.14
C ALA A 452 -17.08 -7.60 16.34
N LEU A 453 -16.14 -6.72 15.94
CA LEU A 453 -14.93 -7.10 15.18
C LEU A 453 -13.84 -7.79 16.02
N ILE A 454 -13.86 -7.62 17.34
CA ILE A 454 -12.84 -8.15 18.28
C ILE A 454 -13.36 -9.35 19.10
N ARG A 455 -14.64 -9.70 19.00
CA ARG A 455 -15.26 -10.87 19.63
C ARG A 455 -15.57 -11.98 18.61
N ALA A 456 -15.81 -13.18 19.10
CA ALA A 456 -16.44 -14.24 18.30
C ALA A 456 -17.87 -13.81 17.90
N PRO A 457 -18.37 -14.17 16.69
CA PRO A 457 -17.77 -15.10 15.73
C PRO A 457 -16.93 -14.43 14.62
N VAL A 458 -16.57 -13.15 14.76
CA VAL A 458 -15.63 -12.51 13.81
C VAL A 458 -14.22 -13.05 14.04
N LEU A 459 -13.65 -12.83 15.24
CA LEU A 459 -12.32 -13.31 15.56
C LEU A 459 -12.34 -14.82 15.85
N LYS A 460 -11.50 -15.60 15.17
CA LYS A 460 -11.38 -17.07 15.34
C LYS A 460 -10.01 -17.45 15.89
N LEU A 461 -9.97 -18.45 16.78
CA LEU A 461 -8.72 -19.08 17.20
C LEU A 461 -8.05 -19.82 16.02
N PRO A 462 -6.70 -19.84 15.93
CA PRO A 462 -6.00 -20.47 14.82
C PRO A 462 -6.18 -21.99 14.83
N ASP A 463 -6.80 -22.54 13.80
CA ASP A 463 -6.92 -23.99 13.63
C ASP A 463 -5.61 -24.54 13.01
N PRO A 464 -4.85 -25.41 13.70
CA PRO A 464 -3.57 -25.87 13.16
C PRO A 464 -3.70 -26.72 11.88
N THR A 465 -4.89 -27.22 11.54
CA THR A 465 -5.14 -28.05 10.34
C THR A 465 -5.45 -27.23 9.08
N LEU A 466 -5.94 -25.99 9.23
CA LEU A 466 -6.38 -25.15 8.11
C LEU A 466 -5.24 -24.29 7.53
N PRO A 467 -5.18 -24.11 6.19
CA PRO A 467 -4.15 -23.29 5.56
C PRO A 467 -4.34 -21.81 5.88
N PHE A 468 -3.27 -21.14 6.31
CA PHE A 468 -3.30 -19.71 6.57
C PHE A 468 -3.41 -18.88 5.27
N VAL A 469 -4.05 -17.73 5.40
CA VAL A 469 -4.18 -16.71 4.36
C VAL A 469 -3.78 -15.36 4.94
N LEU A 470 -2.62 -14.87 4.54
CA LEU A 470 -2.11 -13.55 4.90
C LEU A 470 -2.53 -12.53 3.84
N THR A 471 -3.02 -11.36 4.25
CA THR A 471 -3.28 -10.23 3.33
C THR A 471 -2.54 -8.99 3.84
N THR A 472 -1.83 -8.27 2.98
CA THR A 472 -0.98 -7.10 3.32
C THR A 472 -1.24 -5.88 2.43
N ASP A 473 -0.92 -4.70 2.94
CA ASP A 473 -1.09 -3.39 2.28
C ASP A 473 -0.16 -2.34 2.93
N ALA A 474 0.34 -1.37 2.14
CA ALA A 474 1.15 -0.27 2.62
C ALA A 474 0.64 1.09 2.11
N SER A 475 0.13 1.90 3.05
CA SER A 475 -0.11 3.32 2.79
C SER A 475 1.21 4.11 2.82
N GLN A 476 1.13 5.40 2.50
CA GLN A 476 2.25 6.33 2.64
C GLN A 476 2.78 6.42 4.09
N TYR A 477 1.97 6.08 5.10
CA TYR A 477 2.23 6.35 6.52
C TYR A 477 2.17 5.12 7.42
N GLY A 478 1.60 4.00 6.96
CA GLY A 478 1.33 2.82 7.77
C GLY A 478 1.27 1.54 6.95
N VAL A 479 1.65 0.44 7.60
CA VAL A 479 1.51 -0.94 7.15
C VAL A 479 0.22 -1.50 7.74
N GLY A 480 -0.60 -2.13 6.92
CA GLY A 480 -1.77 -2.91 7.34
C GLY A 480 -1.62 -4.35 6.91
N ALA A 481 -1.99 -5.29 7.77
CA ALA A 481 -2.08 -6.70 7.40
C ALA A 481 -3.10 -7.45 8.26
N VAL A 482 -3.59 -8.58 7.75
CA VAL A 482 -4.49 -9.47 8.50
C VAL A 482 -4.11 -10.93 8.22
N LEU A 483 -4.04 -11.73 9.29
CA LEU A 483 -3.91 -13.18 9.22
C LEU A 483 -5.31 -13.81 9.28
N GLN A 484 -5.61 -14.70 8.34
CA GLN A 484 -6.92 -15.30 8.17
C GLN A 484 -6.83 -16.82 7.95
N GLN A 485 -7.95 -17.52 8.15
CA GLN A 485 -8.16 -18.92 7.77
C GLN A 485 -9.55 -19.10 7.16
N ASP A 486 -9.70 -20.14 6.35
CA ASP A 486 -10.99 -20.52 5.74
C ASP A 486 -11.36 -21.93 6.20
N ASP A 487 -12.57 -22.08 6.75
CA ASP A 487 -13.12 -23.34 7.25
C ASP A 487 -14.32 -23.85 6.43
N GLY A 488 -14.52 -23.27 5.24
CA GLY A 488 -15.70 -23.50 4.40
C GLY A 488 -16.79 -22.43 4.57
N ASN A 489 -16.83 -21.73 5.71
CA ASN A 489 -17.70 -20.55 5.90
C ASN A 489 -17.06 -19.26 5.37
N GLY A 490 -15.85 -19.31 4.81
CA GLY A 490 -15.13 -18.22 4.15
C GLY A 490 -14.27 -17.37 5.11
N LEU A 491 -13.01 -17.14 4.76
CA LEU A 491 -12.02 -16.24 5.40
C LEU A 491 -12.45 -15.49 6.69
N GLN A 492 -12.15 -16.07 7.85
CA GLN A 492 -12.20 -15.43 9.17
C GLN A 492 -10.83 -14.87 9.60
N PRO A 493 -10.76 -13.73 10.30
CA PRO A 493 -9.55 -13.18 10.88
C PRO A 493 -9.16 -13.92 12.17
N ILE A 494 -7.86 -14.18 12.30
CA ILE A 494 -7.21 -14.65 13.53
C ILE A 494 -6.60 -13.46 14.29
N GLU A 495 -5.97 -12.55 13.54
CA GLU A 495 -5.25 -11.40 14.09
C GLU A 495 -5.11 -10.28 13.07
N TYR A 496 -5.13 -9.03 13.55
CA TYR A 496 -4.96 -7.82 12.76
C TYR A 496 -3.64 -7.10 13.11
N MET A 497 -2.89 -6.67 12.10
CA MET A 497 -1.67 -5.88 12.27
C MET A 497 -1.84 -4.48 11.65
N SER A 498 -1.47 -3.45 12.42
CA SER A 498 -1.41 -2.06 11.98
C SER A 498 -0.16 -1.40 12.56
N LYS A 499 0.78 -0.95 11.72
CA LYS A 499 2.09 -0.43 12.17
C LYS A 499 2.52 0.82 11.41
N LYS A 500 2.84 1.90 12.14
CA LYS A 500 3.32 3.17 11.57
C LYS A 500 4.66 2.97 10.85
N ILE A 501 4.81 3.57 9.68
CA ILE A 501 6.10 3.62 8.96
C ILE A 501 6.96 4.70 9.64
N LYS A 502 8.13 4.34 10.18
CA LYS A 502 9.06 5.29 10.81
C LYS A 502 9.48 6.36 9.79
N THR A 503 9.66 7.61 10.23
CA THR A 503 9.86 8.81 9.36
C THR A 503 10.93 8.64 8.29
N LYS A 504 12.08 8.04 8.63
CA LYS A 504 13.19 7.73 7.69
C LYS A 504 12.81 6.82 6.51
N LYS A 505 11.65 6.15 6.57
CA LYS A 505 11.09 5.29 5.50
C LYS A 505 9.91 5.91 4.75
N LEU A 506 9.47 7.12 5.09
CA LEU A 506 8.40 7.79 4.34
C LEU A 506 8.84 8.17 2.91
N GLN A 507 10.14 8.26 2.68
CA GLN A 507 10.77 8.47 1.36
C GLN A 507 11.04 7.16 0.59
N ASP A 508 10.88 5.97 1.21
CA ASP A 508 10.98 4.69 0.47
C ASP A 508 9.91 4.64 -0.64
N SER A 509 10.20 4.00 -1.78
CA SER A 509 9.25 3.84 -2.88
C SER A 509 8.04 2.98 -2.49
N THR A 510 6.95 3.05 -3.26
CA THR A 510 5.75 2.21 -3.02
C THR A 510 6.10 0.72 -2.98
N TYR A 511 6.98 0.25 -3.87
CA TYR A 511 7.46 -1.14 -3.88
C TYR A 511 8.19 -1.51 -2.58
N GLU A 512 9.07 -0.63 -2.08
CA GLU A 512 9.80 -0.86 -0.83
C GLU A 512 8.87 -0.81 0.40
N LYS A 513 7.82 0.01 0.37
CA LYS A 513 6.79 0.09 1.42
C LYS A 513 5.92 -1.17 1.45
N GLU A 514 5.44 -1.64 0.30
CA GLU A 514 4.69 -2.89 0.15
C GLU A 514 5.53 -4.12 0.55
N LEU A 515 6.79 -4.16 0.12
CA LEU A 515 7.76 -5.17 0.55
C LEU A 515 8.02 -5.10 2.07
N TYR A 516 8.09 -3.89 2.64
CA TYR A 516 8.23 -3.72 4.09
C TYR A 516 6.97 -4.13 4.85
N ALA A 517 5.76 -3.96 4.28
CA ALA A 517 4.53 -4.50 4.84
C ALA A 517 4.57 -6.03 4.89
N LEU A 518 4.88 -6.67 3.76
CA LEU A 518 5.06 -8.12 3.64
C LEU A 518 6.06 -8.68 4.67
N VAL A 519 7.25 -8.08 4.76
CA VAL A 519 8.30 -8.51 5.70
C VAL A 519 7.91 -8.25 7.16
N SER A 520 7.16 -7.19 7.45
CA SER A 520 6.70 -6.89 8.82
C SER A 520 5.66 -7.91 9.27
N ALA A 521 4.71 -8.25 8.39
CA ALA A 521 3.73 -9.30 8.62
C ALA A 521 4.36 -10.69 8.83
N LEU A 522 5.29 -11.09 7.95
CA LEU A 522 6.04 -12.35 8.07
C LEU A 522 6.91 -12.43 9.34
N LYS A 523 7.29 -11.28 9.91
CA LYS A 523 7.99 -11.23 11.21
C LYS A 523 7.04 -11.34 12.40
N HIS A 524 5.89 -10.65 12.34
CA HIS A 524 4.87 -10.69 13.38
C HIS A 524 4.34 -12.11 13.55
N TRP A 525 3.88 -12.73 12.45
CA TRP A 525 3.31 -14.08 12.44
C TRP A 525 4.31 -15.18 12.10
N LYS A 526 5.62 -14.98 12.35
CA LYS A 526 6.66 -16.02 12.10
C LYS A 526 6.29 -17.36 12.75
N HIS A 527 5.65 -17.31 13.92
CA HIS A 527 5.27 -18.48 14.70
C HIS A 527 4.10 -19.30 14.11
N PHE A 528 3.16 -18.68 13.38
CA PHE A 528 2.07 -19.41 12.71
C PHE A 528 2.46 -19.89 11.30
N LEU A 529 3.34 -19.13 10.62
CA LEU A 529 3.57 -19.25 9.18
C LEU A 529 4.79 -20.11 8.81
N LEU A 530 5.70 -20.41 9.73
CA LEU A 530 6.87 -21.23 9.44
C LEU A 530 6.52 -22.74 9.43
N GLY A 531 7.11 -23.51 8.52
CA GLY A 531 6.87 -24.94 8.37
C GLY A 531 5.53 -25.33 7.72
N LYS A 532 4.68 -24.35 7.39
CA LYS A 532 3.38 -24.56 6.72
C LYS A 532 3.35 -23.87 5.37
N HIS A 533 2.57 -24.43 4.44
CA HIS A 533 2.23 -23.77 3.19
C HIS A 533 1.06 -22.80 3.39
N PHE A 534 1.19 -21.55 2.94
CA PHE A 534 0.14 -20.54 3.07
C PHE A 534 0.03 -19.64 1.83
N LYS A 535 -1.05 -18.85 1.76
CA LYS A 535 -1.29 -17.90 0.66
C LYS A 535 -1.09 -16.47 1.14
N ILE A 536 -0.47 -15.63 0.31
CA ILE A 536 -0.29 -14.20 0.56
C ILE A 536 -1.02 -13.41 -0.53
N PHE A 537 -1.77 -12.38 -0.11
CA PHE A 537 -2.39 -11.40 -0.99
C PHE A 537 -1.86 -9.98 -0.74
N SER A 538 -1.53 -9.26 -1.82
CA SER A 538 -1.27 -7.81 -1.85
C SER A 538 -1.86 -7.23 -3.14
N ASP A 539 -2.18 -5.93 -3.16
CA ASP A 539 -2.62 -5.25 -4.38
C ASP A 539 -1.44 -4.82 -5.28
N HIS A 540 -0.19 -4.96 -4.81
CA HIS A 540 1.01 -4.58 -5.54
C HIS A 540 1.58 -5.76 -6.35
N SER A 541 1.07 -5.93 -7.57
CA SER A 541 1.39 -7.04 -8.48
C SER A 541 2.89 -7.24 -8.79
N THR A 542 3.72 -6.21 -8.64
CA THR A 542 5.17 -6.30 -8.85
C THR A 542 5.87 -7.20 -7.84
N LEU A 543 5.34 -7.35 -6.61
CA LEU A 543 5.90 -8.23 -5.58
C LEU A 543 5.93 -9.70 -6.01
N GLN A 544 5.04 -10.13 -6.91
CA GLN A 544 5.02 -11.50 -7.43
C GLN A 544 6.35 -11.88 -8.11
N TRP A 545 7.07 -10.89 -8.67
CA TRP A 545 8.32 -11.10 -9.40
C TRP A 545 9.57 -11.06 -8.50
N MET A 546 9.45 -10.74 -7.22
CA MET A 546 10.57 -10.66 -6.25
C MET A 546 11.45 -11.92 -6.23
N LYS A 547 10.83 -13.11 -6.19
CA LYS A 547 11.58 -14.39 -6.19
C LYS A 547 12.24 -14.71 -7.54
N SER A 548 11.90 -13.97 -8.61
CA SER A 548 12.45 -14.11 -9.97
C SER A 548 13.31 -12.92 -10.45
N GLN A 549 13.41 -11.83 -9.68
CA GLN A 549 14.23 -10.67 -10.06
C GLN A 549 15.72 -11.06 -10.11
N GLY A 550 16.36 -10.77 -11.25
CA GLY A 550 17.76 -11.11 -11.51
C GLY A 550 18.72 -10.29 -10.67
N GLU A 551 18.72 -8.97 -10.83
CA GLU A 551 19.48 -8.06 -9.94
C GLU A 551 18.64 -7.68 -8.71
N LEU A 552 19.28 -7.60 -7.55
CA LEU A 552 18.67 -7.29 -6.27
C LEU A 552 19.31 -6.05 -5.64
N ASN A 553 18.49 -5.11 -5.17
CA ASN A 553 18.91 -4.01 -4.29
C ASN A 553 19.21 -4.54 -2.88
N ASP A 554 20.20 -4.00 -2.17
CA ASP A 554 20.67 -4.41 -0.83
C ASP A 554 19.56 -4.43 0.25
N LYS A 555 18.50 -3.62 0.09
CA LYS A 555 17.30 -3.67 0.93
C LYS A 555 16.47 -4.92 0.64
N LEU A 556 16.25 -5.22 -0.64
CA LEU A 556 15.47 -6.36 -1.15
C LEU A 556 16.18 -7.69 -0.85
N ALA A 557 17.47 -7.76 -1.11
CA ALA A 557 18.43 -8.80 -0.74
C ALA A 557 18.23 -9.33 0.70
N ARG A 558 18.30 -8.41 1.68
CA ARG A 558 18.12 -8.67 3.12
C ARG A 558 16.78 -9.33 3.45
N TYR A 559 15.74 -8.89 2.75
CA TYR A 559 14.38 -9.36 2.98
C TYR A 559 14.16 -10.72 2.32
N ILE A 560 14.69 -10.95 1.12
CA ILE A 560 14.63 -12.24 0.42
C ILE A 560 15.16 -13.39 1.28
N GLN A 561 16.34 -13.25 1.92
CA GLN A 561 16.87 -14.32 2.79
C GLN A 561 15.94 -14.70 3.96
N PHE A 562 15.14 -13.76 4.47
CA PHE A 562 14.15 -14.03 5.51
C PHE A 562 12.84 -14.60 4.93
N ILE A 563 12.42 -14.08 3.77
CA ILE A 563 11.22 -14.52 3.05
C ILE A 563 11.37 -15.96 2.53
N ASP A 564 12.57 -16.39 2.15
CA ASP A 564 12.88 -17.74 1.67
C ASP A 564 12.83 -18.84 2.75
N MET A 565 12.75 -18.45 4.02
CA MET A 565 12.46 -19.37 5.14
C MET A 565 11.00 -19.86 5.10
N PHE A 566 10.11 -19.18 4.38
CA PHE A 566 8.67 -19.45 4.34
C PHE A 566 8.25 -20.06 3.00
N ASP A 567 7.38 -21.08 3.06
CA ASP A 567 6.74 -21.66 1.89
C ASP A 567 5.35 -21.04 1.67
N PHE A 568 5.19 -20.30 0.57
CA PHE A 568 3.95 -19.58 0.29
C PHE A 568 3.75 -19.26 -1.19
N GLU A 569 2.48 -19.13 -1.57
CA GLU A 569 2.04 -18.63 -2.86
C GLU A 569 1.63 -17.15 -2.76
N LEU A 570 2.21 -16.27 -3.60
CA LEU A 570 1.91 -14.84 -3.61
C LEU A 570 1.00 -14.46 -4.79
N ARG A 571 -0.24 -14.06 -4.48
CA ARG A 571 -1.28 -13.71 -5.45
C ARG A 571 -1.62 -12.21 -5.40
N HIS A 572 -1.68 -11.57 -6.55
CA HIS A 572 -2.20 -10.21 -6.67
C HIS A 572 -3.72 -10.14 -6.42
N LYS A 573 -4.16 -9.18 -5.59
CA LYS A 573 -5.57 -8.94 -5.22
C LYS A 573 -5.91 -7.45 -5.39
N LYS A 574 -6.59 -7.07 -6.48
CA LYS A 574 -6.93 -5.67 -6.80
C LYS A 574 -7.45 -4.91 -5.57
N GLY A 575 -6.91 -3.72 -5.29
CA GLY A 575 -7.14 -2.96 -4.04
C GLY A 575 -8.60 -2.74 -3.63
N CYS A 576 -9.55 -2.69 -4.57
CA CYS A 576 -11.00 -2.62 -4.27
C CYS A 576 -11.55 -3.84 -3.49
N TYR A 577 -10.81 -4.96 -3.48
CA TYR A 577 -11.04 -6.15 -2.67
C TYR A 577 -10.08 -6.26 -1.46
N ASN A 578 -9.08 -5.38 -1.32
CA ASN A 578 -8.08 -5.39 -0.24
C ASN A 578 -8.52 -4.63 1.03
N ARG A 579 -9.82 -4.38 1.17
CA ARG A 579 -10.42 -3.40 2.10
C ARG A 579 -9.97 -3.51 3.56
N VAL A 580 -9.69 -4.72 4.06
CA VAL A 580 -9.24 -4.95 5.44
C VAL A 580 -7.84 -4.40 5.66
N ALA A 581 -6.88 -4.76 4.79
CA ALA A 581 -5.50 -4.32 4.91
C ALA A 581 -5.34 -2.84 4.52
N ASP A 582 -6.05 -2.37 3.48
CA ASP A 582 -6.13 -0.94 3.10
C ASP A 582 -6.62 -0.07 4.27
N ALA A 583 -7.67 -0.49 4.97
CA ALA A 583 -8.17 0.25 6.12
C ALA A 583 -7.13 0.27 7.26
N LEU A 584 -6.50 -0.86 7.56
CA LEU A 584 -5.46 -0.97 8.61
C LEU A 584 -4.20 -0.15 8.30
N SER A 585 -3.80 -0.09 7.02
CA SER A 585 -2.62 0.66 6.56
C SER A 585 -2.89 2.17 6.58
N ARG A 586 -4.15 2.58 6.41
CA ARG A 586 -4.63 3.97 6.47
C ARG A 586 -5.24 4.38 7.82
N ARG A 587 -5.14 3.55 8.89
CA ARG A 587 -5.76 3.80 10.21
C ARG A 587 -5.45 5.23 10.72
N PRO A 588 -6.45 6.02 11.16
CA PRO A 588 -6.25 7.46 11.34
C PRO A 588 -5.23 7.90 12.40
N VAL A 589 -4.70 7.02 13.26
CA VAL A 589 -3.57 7.35 14.16
C VAL A 589 -2.32 7.78 13.36
N ALA A 590 -2.15 7.24 12.15
CA ALA A 590 -1.12 7.66 11.21
C ALA A 590 -1.39 9.03 10.54
N LEU A 591 -2.59 9.58 10.68
CA LEU A 591 -2.98 10.91 10.20
C LEU A 591 -3.14 11.93 11.34
N PHE A 592 -3.70 11.54 12.48
CA PHE A 592 -4.06 12.43 13.59
C PHE A 592 -2.83 12.97 14.34
N LEU A 593 -1.85 12.10 14.64
CA LEU A 593 -0.53 12.55 15.10
C LEU A 593 0.21 13.34 14.01
N ILE A 594 -0.07 13.08 12.73
CA ILE A 594 0.57 13.78 11.60
C ILE A 594 -0.08 15.15 11.31
N SER A 595 -1.32 15.41 11.73
CA SER A 595 -1.88 16.77 11.82
C SER A 595 -1.08 17.67 12.78
N PHE A 596 -0.31 17.07 13.70
CA PHE A 596 0.68 17.75 14.55
C PHE A 596 2.14 17.62 14.06
N THR A 597 2.46 16.72 13.11
CA THR A 597 3.86 16.44 12.69
C THR A 597 4.09 16.43 11.16
N HIS A 598 3.36 17.23 10.38
CA HIS A 598 3.68 17.50 8.97
C HIS A 598 3.85 18.99 8.66
N SER A 599 5.12 19.43 8.63
CA SER A 599 5.64 20.61 7.93
C SER A 599 4.89 21.94 8.02
N PHE A 600 4.19 22.19 9.12
CA PHE A 600 4.07 23.52 9.67
C PHE A 600 4.68 23.50 11.06
N GLY A 601 5.86 24.12 11.21
CA GLY A 601 6.34 24.49 12.53
C GLY A 601 5.37 25.50 13.14
N GLU A 602 5.32 25.59 14.46
CA GLU A 602 4.50 26.58 15.16
C GLU A 602 4.81 28.01 14.65
N ARG A 603 6.10 28.31 14.44
CA ARG A 603 6.60 29.50 13.76
C ARG A 603 5.96 29.77 12.39
N THR A 604 5.69 28.74 11.59
CA THR A 604 5.07 28.88 10.26
C THR A 604 3.56 29.09 10.34
N ARG A 605 2.90 28.55 11.38
CA ARG A 605 1.49 28.88 11.69
C ARG A 605 1.36 30.34 12.13
N GLN A 606 2.26 30.78 13.00
CA GLN A 606 2.40 32.18 13.44
C GLN A 606 2.62 33.11 12.24
N THR A 607 3.58 32.81 11.35
CA THR A 607 3.80 33.60 10.12
C THR A 607 2.57 33.64 9.20
N ILE A 608 1.73 32.60 9.13
CA ILE A 608 0.45 32.72 8.40
C ILE A 608 -0.52 33.67 9.12
N ALA A 609 -0.69 33.51 10.44
CA ALA A 609 -1.59 34.37 11.23
C ALA A 609 -1.15 35.84 11.27
N GLU A 610 0.15 36.11 11.21
CA GLU A 610 0.74 37.45 11.10
C GLU A 610 0.50 38.08 9.72
N LEU A 611 0.61 37.30 8.63
CA LEU A 611 0.50 37.78 7.26
C LEU A 611 -0.95 37.85 6.72
N LEU A 612 -1.85 37.00 7.21
CA LEU A 612 -3.24 36.96 6.73
C LEU A 612 -4.00 38.31 6.87
N PRO A 613 -3.90 39.07 7.98
CA PRO A 613 -4.50 40.41 8.09
C PRO A 613 -3.88 41.46 7.15
N GLN A 614 -2.66 41.22 6.68
CA GLN A 614 -1.88 42.12 5.82
C GLN A 614 -2.01 41.80 4.32
N ASP A 615 -2.72 40.73 3.98
CA ASP A 615 -2.90 40.25 2.61
C ASP A 615 -3.93 41.09 1.83
N GLU A 616 -3.65 41.42 0.57
CA GLU A 616 -4.55 42.23 -0.26
C GLU A 616 -5.92 41.58 -0.53
N ILE A 617 -6.00 40.24 -0.49
CA ILE A 617 -7.18 39.45 -0.82
C ILE A 617 -7.86 38.93 0.47
N PHE A 618 -7.07 38.40 1.41
CA PHE A 618 -7.59 37.81 2.64
C PHE A 618 -7.68 38.81 3.81
N GLY A 619 -6.89 39.88 3.82
CA GLY A 619 -6.88 40.87 4.90
C GLY A 619 -8.20 41.62 5.11
N PRO A 620 -9.04 41.89 4.09
CA PRO A 620 -10.41 42.37 4.30
C PRO A 620 -11.29 41.32 4.98
N ILE A 621 -11.29 40.08 4.46
CA ILE A 621 -12.10 38.95 4.96
C ILE A 621 -11.78 38.64 6.44
N VAL A 622 -10.49 38.67 6.80
CA VAL A 622 -10.03 38.46 8.19
C VAL A 622 -10.52 39.55 9.13
N ARG A 623 -10.55 40.82 8.69
CA ARG A 623 -11.08 41.93 9.51
C ARG A 623 -12.59 41.83 9.67
N ASN A 624 -13.33 41.58 8.60
CA ASN A 624 -14.77 41.37 8.64
C ASN A 624 -15.15 40.24 9.64
N LEU A 625 -14.43 39.11 9.60
CA LEU A 625 -14.61 37.99 10.54
C LEU A 625 -14.07 38.23 11.97
N GLN A 626 -13.30 39.29 12.20
CA GLN A 626 -12.88 39.73 13.54
C GLN A 626 -13.93 40.67 14.17
N ASP A 627 -14.60 41.48 13.36
CA ASP A 627 -15.66 42.40 13.79
C ASP A 627 -17.03 41.68 13.94
N ASP A 628 -17.37 40.79 13.00
CA ASP A 628 -18.55 39.89 13.06
C ASP A 628 -18.21 38.48 12.51
N PRO A 629 -18.17 37.44 13.35
CA PRO A 629 -17.93 36.05 12.93
C PRO A 629 -18.93 35.47 11.91
N ALA A 630 -20.08 36.11 11.67
CA ALA A 630 -21.09 35.68 10.70
C ALA A 630 -21.02 36.41 9.34
N SER A 631 -20.16 37.42 9.20
CA SER A 631 -20.16 38.35 8.05
C SER A 631 -19.82 37.73 6.70
N GLU A 632 -18.92 36.73 6.64
CA GLU A 632 -18.34 36.19 5.41
C GLU A 632 -18.77 34.74 5.17
N LEU A 633 -19.95 34.55 4.55
CA LEU A 633 -20.48 33.21 4.23
C LEU A 633 -19.48 32.39 3.38
N GLY A 634 -19.01 31.27 3.95
CA GLY A 634 -18.07 30.36 3.29
C GLY A 634 -16.61 30.52 3.74
N TYR A 635 -16.33 31.40 4.70
CA TYR A 635 -15.04 31.49 5.39
C TYR A 635 -15.21 31.30 6.91
N SER A 636 -14.14 30.89 7.58
CA SER A 636 -14.10 30.77 9.04
C SER A 636 -12.71 31.13 9.58
N LEU A 637 -12.67 31.80 10.74
CA LEU A 637 -11.43 32.24 11.38
C LEU A 637 -11.21 31.44 12.67
N VAL A 638 -10.17 30.61 12.72
CA VAL A 638 -9.86 29.74 13.86
C VAL A 638 -8.42 29.94 14.30
N SER A 639 -8.23 30.42 15.53
CA SER A 639 -6.90 30.68 16.12
C SER A 639 -5.98 31.55 15.24
N GLY A 640 -6.54 32.60 14.62
CA GLY A 640 -5.81 33.51 13.71
C GLY A 640 -5.58 32.97 12.30
N LEU A 641 -6.06 31.77 11.98
CA LEU A 641 -5.96 31.16 10.65
C LEU A 641 -7.31 31.20 9.92
N LEU A 642 -7.30 31.70 8.69
CA LEU A 642 -8.47 31.78 7.82
C LEU A 642 -8.64 30.48 7.01
N TYR A 643 -9.82 29.89 7.06
CA TYR A 643 -10.21 28.73 6.26
C TYR A 643 -11.35 29.13 5.31
N THR A 644 -11.43 28.44 4.17
CA THR A 644 -12.57 28.50 3.25
C THR A 644 -13.28 27.16 3.17
N CYS A 645 -14.61 27.20 3.19
CA CYS A 645 -15.51 26.05 3.13
C CYS A 645 -16.15 25.99 1.74
N SER A 646 -15.57 25.19 0.84
CA SER A 646 -16.11 25.03 -0.52
C SER A 646 -16.55 23.59 -0.75
N ARG A 647 -17.83 23.38 -1.11
CA ARG A 647 -18.43 22.06 -1.39
C ARG A 647 -18.28 21.04 -0.24
N GLY A 648 -18.24 21.52 1.01
CA GLY A 648 -18.07 20.69 2.20
C GLY A 648 -16.62 20.32 2.53
N GLU A 649 -15.62 20.91 1.86
CA GLU A 649 -14.20 20.77 2.21
C GLU A 649 -13.67 22.08 2.82
N GLU A 650 -13.14 22.00 4.04
CA GLU A 650 -12.33 23.08 4.66
C GLU A 650 -10.92 23.11 4.07
N ARG A 651 -10.43 24.30 3.73
CA ARG A 651 -9.09 24.52 3.17
C ARG A 651 -8.46 25.77 3.76
N LEU A 652 -7.21 25.69 4.21
CA LEU A 652 -6.48 26.83 4.80
C LEU A 652 -6.12 27.85 3.72
N CYS A 653 -6.51 29.11 3.90
CA CYS A 653 -6.14 30.22 3.02
C CYS A 653 -4.66 30.58 3.23
N ILE A 654 -3.92 30.76 2.13
CA ILE A 654 -2.47 31.03 2.15
C ILE A 654 -2.18 32.44 1.61
N PRO A 655 -1.61 33.36 2.42
CA PRO A 655 -1.33 34.73 2.00
C PRO A 655 -0.27 34.80 0.89
N GLN A 656 -0.09 35.97 0.30
CA GLN A 656 0.73 36.25 -0.88
C GLN A 656 2.25 36.26 -0.62
N ASP A 657 2.75 35.47 0.34
CA ASP A 657 4.20 35.24 0.48
C ASP A 657 4.71 34.20 -0.53
N ARG A 658 5.73 34.61 -1.28
CA ARG A 658 6.42 33.77 -2.27
C ARG A 658 7.17 32.62 -1.62
N LYS A 659 7.77 32.78 -0.43
CA LYS A 659 8.56 31.71 0.21
C LYS A 659 7.65 30.59 0.68
N LEU A 660 6.57 30.93 1.40
CA LEU A 660 5.53 30.03 1.89
C LEU A 660 4.82 29.28 0.76
N ARG A 661 4.37 29.98 -0.29
CA ARG A 661 3.73 29.33 -1.45
C ARG A 661 4.71 28.38 -2.17
N THR A 662 6.00 28.73 -2.27
CA THR A 662 7.02 27.85 -2.87
C THR A 662 7.28 26.60 -2.02
N LEU A 663 7.40 26.75 -0.69
CA LEU A 663 7.60 25.65 0.27
C LEU A 663 6.43 24.65 0.23
N LEU A 664 5.20 25.14 0.12
CA LEU A 664 4.02 24.29 -0.04
C LEU A 664 4.04 23.49 -1.36
N MET A 665 4.57 24.06 -2.43
CA MET A 665 4.68 23.38 -3.72
C MET A 665 5.81 22.33 -3.72
N SER A 666 6.97 22.60 -3.11
CA SER A 666 8.05 21.61 -2.99
C SER A 666 7.64 20.39 -2.14
N GLU A 667 6.92 20.58 -1.04
CA GLU A 667 6.35 19.51 -0.20
C GLU A 667 5.26 18.66 -0.91
N CYS A 668 4.69 19.17 -2.00
CA CYS A 668 3.70 18.45 -2.82
C CYS A 668 4.22 17.92 -4.16
N HIS A 669 5.41 18.36 -4.59
CA HIS A 669 6.06 17.91 -5.82
C HIS A 669 7.36 17.13 -5.52
N ASP A 670 8.41 17.81 -5.05
CA ASP A 670 9.74 17.23 -4.81
C ASP A 670 9.70 16.11 -3.76
N ALA A 671 9.17 16.42 -2.57
CA ALA A 671 9.11 15.49 -1.44
C ALA A 671 8.18 14.26 -1.68
N ARG A 672 7.46 14.26 -2.80
CA ARG A 672 6.57 13.17 -3.24
C ARG A 672 7.08 12.43 -4.49
N GLY A 673 8.33 12.69 -4.92
CA GLY A 673 8.94 12.01 -6.06
C GLY A 673 8.54 12.61 -7.42
N HIS A 674 8.44 13.94 -7.49
CA HIS A 674 8.21 14.70 -8.72
C HIS A 674 6.95 14.29 -9.52
N PHE A 675 5.82 14.12 -8.83
CA PHE A 675 4.54 13.89 -9.51
C PHE A 675 4.20 15.07 -10.45
N GLY A 676 3.69 14.74 -11.65
CA GLY A 676 3.30 15.76 -12.64
C GLY A 676 2.22 16.72 -12.12
N ALA A 677 2.28 17.97 -12.57
CA ALA A 677 1.60 19.13 -11.98
C ALA A 677 0.14 18.93 -11.56
N LEU A 678 -0.69 18.23 -12.35
CA LEU A 678 -2.09 17.97 -12.00
C LEU A 678 -2.27 17.10 -10.74
N LYS A 679 -1.35 16.15 -10.49
CA LYS A 679 -1.37 15.30 -9.28
C LYS A 679 -0.89 16.07 -8.06
N SER A 680 0.18 16.86 -8.19
CA SER A 680 0.67 17.73 -7.11
C SER A 680 -0.31 18.86 -6.79
N TYR A 681 -0.99 19.42 -7.79
CA TYR A 681 -2.09 20.36 -7.61
C TYR A 681 -3.25 19.72 -6.84
N ALA A 682 -3.75 18.56 -7.29
CA ALA A 682 -4.85 17.86 -6.61
C ALA A 682 -4.51 17.47 -5.16
N ALA A 683 -3.24 17.17 -4.87
CA ALA A 683 -2.77 16.90 -3.51
C ALA A 683 -2.68 18.15 -2.61
N LEU A 684 -2.43 19.31 -3.20
CA LEU A 684 -2.25 20.58 -2.49
C LEU A 684 -3.60 21.32 -2.31
N SER A 685 -4.47 21.30 -3.32
CA SER A 685 -5.82 21.89 -3.30
C SER A 685 -6.82 21.16 -2.39
N GLN A 686 -6.48 19.98 -1.88
CA GLN A 686 -7.23 19.25 -0.85
C GLN A 686 -7.05 19.85 0.56
N ARG A 687 -6.13 20.80 0.75
CA ARG A 687 -5.75 21.32 2.08
C ARG A 687 -5.55 22.83 2.12
N PHE A 688 -5.11 23.41 1.01
CA PHE A 688 -4.74 24.82 0.93
C PHE A 688 -5.48 25.53 -0.20
N PHE A 689 -5.71 26.82 -0.03
CA PHE A 689 -6.37 27.67 -1.01
C PHE A 689 -5.61 28.99 -1.22
N TRP A 690 -5.34 29.30 -2.49
CA TRP A 690 -5.11 30.65 -2.98
C TRP A 690 -5.53 30.71 -4.46
N LYS A 691 -5.81 31.92 -4.95
CA LYS A 691 -6.41 32.16 -6.28
C LYS A 691 -5.55 31.61 -7.43
N GLU A 692 -4.23 31.74 -7.35
CA GLU A 692 -3.25 31.31 -8.37
C GLU A 692 -2.72 29.87 -8.15
N LEU A 693 -3.34 29.07 -7.28
CA LEU A 693 -2.82 27.75 -6.87
C LEU A 693 -2.55 26.79 -8.06
N ARG A 694 -3.42 26.81 -9.08
CA ARG A 694 -3.30 25.91 -10.24
C ARG A 694 -2.18 26.34 -11.19
N SER A 695 -2.09 27.63 -11.52
CA SER A 695 -1.05 28.20 -12.38
C SER A 695 0.33 28.17 -11.71
N GLY A 696 0.40 28.47 -10.41
CA GLY A 696 1.61 28.36 -9.61
C GLY A 696 2.21 26.95 -9.64
N MET A 697 1.39 25.91 -9.41
CA MET A 697 1.85 24.53 -9.46
C MET A 697 2.27 24.07 -10.86
N LEU A 698 1.59 24.52 -11.92
CA LEU A 698 2.02 24.25 -13.31
C LEU A 698 3.41 24.83 -13.58
N HIS A 699 3.59 26.13 -13.32
CA HIS A 699 4.86 26.83 -13.51
C HIS A 699 5.99 26.27 -12.64
N TYR A 700 5.68 25.83 -11.41
CA TYR A 700 6.64 25.21 -10.50
C TYR A 700 7.21 23.88 -11.06
N VAL A 701 6.37 23.03 -11.65
CA VAL A 701 6.81 21.77 -12.28
C VAL A 701 7.51 22.02 -13.63
N GLU A 702 7.11 23.05 -14.37
CA GLU A 702 7.79 23.49 -15.59
C GLU A 702 9.22 23.99 -15.30
N THR A 703 9.43 24.72 -14.20
CA THR A 703 10.73 25.23 -13.77
C THR A 703 11.59 24.24 -12.97
N CYS A 704 11.04 23.09 -12.56
CA CYS A 704 11.77 22.07 -11.80
C CYS A 704 12.87 21.39 -12.63
N GLU A 705 14.14 21.64 -12.30
CA GLU A 705 15.30 21.06 -13.01
C GLU A 705 15.28 19.53 -13.06
N LEU A 706 14.90 18.87 -11.95
CA LEU A 706 14.85 17.42 -11.89
C LEU A 706 13.75 16.86 -12.79
N CYS A 707 12.62 17.56 -12.96
CA CYS A 707 11.64 17.22 -13.98
C CYS A 707 12.22 17.41 -15.38
N GLN A 708 12.77 18.58 -15.73
CA GLN A 708 13.21 18.82 -17.10
C GLN A 708 14.42 17.97 -17.53
N ARG A 709 15.33 17.61 -16.60
CA ARG A 709 16.43 16.67 -16.88
C ARG A 709 15.95 15.22 -17.04
N ASN A 710 14.99 14.76 -16.23
CA ASN A 710 14.48 13.39 -16.29
C ASN A 710 13.32 13.19 -17.28
N LYS A 711 12.74 14.27 -17.81
CA LYS A 711 11.72 14.26 -18.86
C LYS A 711 12.35 13.76 -20.15
N VAL A 712 12.32 12.44 -20.34
CA VAL A 712 12.84 11.76 -21.52
C VAL A 712 12.18 12.36 -22.76
N VAL A 713 12.92 13.23 -23.45
CA VAL A 713 12.61 13.66 -24.82
C VAL A 713 12.81 12.45 -25.71
N ARG A 714 11.79 11.60 -25.76
CA ARG A 714 11.70 10.55 -26.76
C ARG A 714 11.75 11.25 -28.11
N ARG A 715 12.88 11.14 -28.80
CA ARG A 715 12.87 11.11 -30.27
C ARG A 715 12.12 9.85 -30.66
N LEU A 716 10.79 9.93 -30.60
CA LEU A 716 9.91 9.05 -31.33
C LEU A 716 10.43 9.06 -32.77
N GLY A 717 10.60 7.89 -33.39
CA GLY A 717 10.80 7.84 -34.83
C GLY A 717 9.66 8.62 -35.48
N LEU A 718 9.98 9.42 -36.52
CA LEU A 718 9.00 10.30 -37.17
C LEU A 718 7.66 9.58 -37.31
N LEU A 719 6.62 10.13 -36.69
CA LEU A 719 5.26 9.68 -36.93
C LEU A 719 5.09 9.67 -38.45
N LYS A 720 4.76 8.51 -39.01
CA LYS A 720 4.15 8.42 -40.33
C LYS A 720 2.66 8.62 -40.07
N PRO A 721 2.11 9.84 -40.14
CA PRO A 721 0.67 9.99 -40.10
C PRO A 721 0.09 9.16 -41.25
N LEU A 722 -0.91 8.35 -40.94
CA LEU A 722 -1.80 7.83 -41.99
C LEU A 722 -2.38 9.04 -42.73
N PRO A 723 -2.54 8.99 -44.07
CA PRO A 723 -3.05 10.12 -44.83
C PRO A 723 -4.36 10.62 -44.24
N ILE A 724 -4.50 11.96 -44.22
CA ILE A 724 -5.73 12.64 -43.85
C ILE A 724 -6.73 12.34 -44.99
N PRO A 725 -7.98 11.92 -44.71
CA PRO A 725 -8.96 11.71 -45.77
C PRO A 725 -9.46 13.05 -46.32
N ASP A 726 -9.94 13.08 -47.56
CA ASP A 726 -10.41 14.31 -48.20
C ASP A 726 -11.93 14.55 -48.01
N ALA A 727 -12.67 13.52 -47.59
CA ALA A 727 -14.11 13.62 -47.29
C ALA A 727 -14.53 12.63 -46.16
N PRO A 728 -15.71 12.84 -45.53
CA PRO A 728 -16.28 11.91 -44.56
C PRO A 728 -16.41 10.49 -45.09
N ALA A 729 -16.35 9.51 -44.18
CA ALA A 729 -16.51 8.06 -44.43
C ALA A 729 -15.50 7.41 -45.40
N GLN A 730 -14.61 8.16 -46.05
CA GLN A 730 -13.56 7.58 -46.91
C GLN A 730 -12.56 6.71 -46.14
N SER A 731 -12.27 7.05 -44.88
CA SER A 731 -11.29 6.33 -44.06
C SER A 731 -11.81 6.14 -42.65
N VAL A 732 -11.96 4.89 -42.24
CA VAL A 732 -12.63 4.52 -40.98
C VAL A 732 -11.64 3.74 -40.12
N SER A 733 -11.42 4.15 -38.87
CA SER A 733 -10.73 3.31 -37.90
C SER A 733 -11.72 2.40 -37.17
N ILE A 734 -11.35 1.12 -37.03
CA ILE A 734 -12.16 0.09 -36.38
C ILE A 734 -11.38 -0.60 -35.26
N ASP A 735 -12.03 -0.77 -34.11
CA ASP A 735 -11.43 -1.30 -32.88
C ASP A 735 -12.48 -2.09 -32.07
N PHE A 736 -12.05 -2.96 -31.14
CA PHE A 736 -12.93 -3.77 -30.30
C PHE A 736 -12.78 -3.42 -28.81
N THR A 737 -13.89 -3.11 -28.15
CA THR A 737 -13.94 -2.81 -26.71
C THR A 737 -14.79 -3.83 -25.96
N ASP A 738 -14.17 -4.58 -25.05
CA ASP A 738 -14.87 -5.51 -24.16
C ASP A 738 -15.65 -4.77 -23.07
N LEU A 739 -16.91 -5.17 -22.84
CA LEU A 739 -17.76 -4.58 -21.79
C LEU A 739 -17.48 -5.16 -20.39
N GLY A 740 -16.71 -6.25 -20.31
CA GLY A 740 -16.37 -6.97 -19.07
C GLY A 740 -17.57 -7.63 -18.36
N ARG A 741 -18.77 -7.56 -18.96
CA ARG A 741 -20.02 -8.23 -18.56
C ARG A 741 -20.90 -8.43 -19.79
N THR A 742 -21.53 -9.59 -19.90
CA THR A 742 -22.57 -9.84 -20.91
C THR A 742 -23.87 -9.14 -20.52
N THR A 743 -24.60 -8.58 -21.49
CA THR A 743 -25.92 -7.99 -21.29
C THR A 743 -27.05 -9.04 -21.39
N PRO A 744 -28.29 -8.74 -20.95
CA PRO A 744 -29.42 -9.66 -21.11
C PRO A 744 -29.68 -10.10 -22.55
N ARG A 745 -29.42 -9.23 -23.54
CA ARG A 745 -29.48 -9.56 -24.99
C ARG A 745 -28.22 -10.25 -25.53
N GLY A 746 -27.35 -10.78 -24.66
CA GLY A 746 -26.19 -11.61 -25.04
C GLY A 746 -24.93 -10.85 -25.50
N MET A 747 -24.95 -9.52 -25.50
CA MET A 747 -23.83 -8.70 -26.00
C MET A 747 -22.72 -8.60 -24.96
N GLY A 748 -21.46 -8.80 -25.37
CA GLY A 748 -20.29 -8.75 -24.48
C GLY A 748 -19.18 -7.80 -24.92
N GLN A 749 -19.20 -7.40 -26.20
CA GLN A 749 -18.19 -6.54 -26.83
C GLN A 749 -18.90 -5.44 -27.64
N VAL A 750 -18.19 -4.38 -27.97
CA VAL A 750 -18.61 -3.35 -28.93
C VAL A 750 -17.51 -3.15 -29.95
N MET A 751 -17.84 -3.23 -31.23
CA MET A 751 -17.00 -2.75 -32.31
C MET A 751 -17.21 -1.24 -32.44
N VAL A 752 -16.13 -0.47 -32.36
CA VAL A 752 -16.14 0.99 -32.48
C VAL A 752 -15.66 1.33 -33.88
N CYS A 753 -16.46 2.07 -34.66
CA CYS A 753 -16.10 2.54 -36.00
C CYS A 753 -16.05 4.06 -35.99
N VAL A 754 -14.92 4.67 -36.34
CA VAL A 754 -14.73 6.13 -36.29
C VAL A 754 -14.30 6.64 -37.66
N ASP A 755 -15.07 7.57 -38.23
CA ASP A 755 -14.64 8.31 -39.42
C ASP A 755 -13.44 9.19 -39.08
N ARG A 756 -12.30 8.92 -39.73
CA ARG A 756 -11.05 9.63 -39.46
C ARG A 756 -11.11 11.11 -39.87
N PHE A 757 -12.04 11.49 -40.75
CA PHE A 757 -12.28 12.88 -41.15
C PHE A 757 -13.16 13.63 -40.13
N SER A 758 -14.45 13.28 -40.04
CA SER A 758 -15.43 14.02 -39.21
C SER A 758 -15.33 13.74 -37.70
N LYS A 759 -14.63 12.67 -37.30
CA LYS A 759 -14.66 12.10 -35.94
C LYS A 759 -16.04 11.62 -35.48
N TYR A 760 -16.98 11.42 -36.41
CA TYR A 760 -18.20 10.67 -36.14
C TYR A 760 -17.85 9.23 -35.72
N ALA A 761 -18.52 8.72 -34.69
CA ALA A 761 -18.24 7.41 -34.10
C ALA A 761 -19.53 6.59 -33.95
N GLU A 762 -19.57 5.43 -34.60
CA GLU A 762 -20.62 4.43 -34.46
C GLU A 762 -20.17 3.30 -33.52
N PHE A 763 -21.10 2.81 -32.70
CA PHE A 763 -20.84 1.80 -31.68
C PHE A 763 -21.72 0.58 -31.92
N ILE A 764 -21.15 -0.50 -32.45
CA ILE A 764 -21.86 -1.67 -32.95
C ILE A 764 -21.76 -2.79 -31.90
N PRO A 765 -22.85 -3.15 -31.18
CA PRO A 765 -22.79 -4.15 -30.12
C PRO A 765 -22.67 -5.57 -30.68
N LEU A 766 -21.82 -6.39 -30.06
CA LEU A 766 -21.49 -7.74 -30.52
C LEU A 766 -21.53 -8.78 -29.36
N PRO A 767 -21.84 -10.05 -29.65
CA PRO A 767 -21.63 -11.16 -28.72
C PRO A 767 -20.17 -11.26 -28.26
N ALA A 768 -19.95 -11.83 -27.08
CA ALA A 768 -18.61 -11.96 -26.48
C ALA A 768 -17.60 -12.77 -27.33
N GLU A 769 -18.08 -13.69 -28.18
CA GLU A 769 -17.26 -14.52 -29.09
C GLU A 769 -17.62 -14.27 -30.57
N ALA A 770 -17.83 -13.00 -30.96
CA ALA A 770 -18.17 -12.63 -32.33
C ALA A 770 -17.05 -13.00 -33.34
N ARG A 771 -17.29 -14.07 -34.11
CA ARG A 771 -16.44 -14.54 -35.22
C ARG A 771 -16.56 -13.62 -36.45
N VAL A 772 -15.59 -13.73 -37.36
CA VAL A 772 -15.43 -12.85 -38.54
C VAL A 772 -16.73 -12.65 -39.34
N PRO A 773 -17.54 -13.69 -39.68
CA PRO A 773 -18.78 -13.49 -40.44
C PRO A 773 -19.83 -12.62 -39.72
N ALA A 774 -19.89 -12.68 -38.38
CA ALA A 774 -20.78 -11.82 -37.60
C ALA A 774 -20.27 -10.37 -37.55
N VAL A 775 -18.95 -10.17 -37.53
CA VAL A 775 -18.32 -8.84 -37.65
C VAL A 775 -18.58 -8.24 -39.04
N GLN A 776 -18.44 -9.04 -40.11
CA GLN A 776 -18.73 -8.62 -41.49
C GLN A 776 -20.18 -8.19 -41.66
N ALA A 777 -21.14 -9.03 -41.22
CA ALA A 777 -22.56 -8.71 -41.29
C ALA A 777 -22.92 -7.46 -40.48
N ALA A 778 -22.37 -7.31 -39.26
CA ALA A 778 -22.63 -6.15 -38.42
C ALA A 778 -22.00 -4.86 -38.98
N PHE A 779 -20.82 -4.93 -39.61
CA PHE A 779 -20.20 -3.79 -40.30
C PHE A 779 -20.96 -3.41 -41.59
N ALA A 780 -21.51 -4.40 -42.30
CA ALA A 780 -22.34 -4.18 -43.49
C ALA A 780 -23.64 -3.46 -43.14
N ASP A 781 -24.45 -4.04 -42.23
CA ASP A 781 -25.77 -3.54 -41.81
C ASP A 781 -25.72 -2.11 -41.23
N ARG A 782 -24.63 -1.79 -40.53
CA ARG A 782 -24.44 -0.51 -39.84
C ARG A 782 -23.69 0.49 -40.70
N TRP A 783 -22.39 0.29 -40.86
CA TRP A 783 -21.55 1.29 -41.50
C TRP A 783 -21.80 1.38 -43.01
N VAL A 784 -21.75 0.24 -43.71
CA VAL A 784 -21.77 0.25 -45.19
C VAL A 784 -23.16 0.67 -45.71
N THR A 785 -24.25 0.28 -45.04
CA THR A 785 -25.61 0.71 -45.39
C THR A 785 -25.84 2.21 -45.14
N HIS A 786 -25.29 2.81 -44.08
CA HIS A 786 -25.51 4.22 -43.76
C HIS A 786 -24.49 5.19 -44.39
N HIS A 787 -23.29 4.71 -44.72
CA HIS A 787 -22.16 5.57 -45.13
C HIS A 787 -21.46 5.11 -46.42
N GLY A 788 -21.82 3.96 -46.97
CA GLY A 788 -21.14 3.33 -48.11
C GLY A 788 -19.85 2.60 -47.72
N PRO A 789 -19.24 1.85 -48.66
CA PRO A 789 -17.97 1.18 -48.42
C PRO A 789 -16.82 2.21 -48.34
N PRO A 790 -16.00 2.21 -47.27
CA PRO A 790 -14.89 3.14 -47.15
C PRO A 790 -13.75 2.77 -48.11
N THR A 791 -13.00 3.76 -48.62
CA THR A 791 -11.83 3.48 -49.47
C THR A 791 -10.65 2.93 -48.69
N SER A 792 -10.61 3.18 -47.37
CA SER A 792 -9.64 2.60 -46.45
C SER A 792 -10.21 2.29 -45.07
N ILE A 793 -9.77 1.17 -44.50
CA ILE A 793 -10.10 0.71 -43.16
C ILE A 793 -8.79 0.64 -42.37
N VAL A 794 -8.76 1.30 -41.21
CA VAL A 794 -7.61 1.31 -40.30
C VAL A 794 -7.95 0.42 -39.11
N SER A 795 -7.16 -0.61 -38.83
CA SER A 795 -7.42 -1.51 -37.70
C SER A 795 -6.19 -1.71 -36.84
N ASP A 796 -6.37 -2.22 -35.63
CA ASP A 796 -5.28 -2.83 -34.88
C ASP A 796 -4.93 -4.23 -35.48
N LYS A 797 -4.24 -5.09 -34.71
CA LYS A 797 -3.92 -6.48 -35.09
C LYS A 797 -4.73 -7.53 -34.32
N ASP A 798 -6.02 -7.28 -34.06
CA ASP A 798 -6.96 -8.32 -33.64
C ASP A 798 -6.92 -9.50 -34.64
N PRO A 799 -6.88 -10.76 -34.17
CA PRO A 799 -6.83 -11.94 -35.04
C PRO A 799 -7.96 -12.00 -36.09
N ARG A 800 -9.12 -11.37 -35.83
CA ARG A 800 -10.26 -11.31 -36.75
C ARG A 800 -9.97 -10.38 -37.93
N PHE A 801 -9.40 -9.21 -37.68
CA PHE A 801 -8.96 -8.30 -38.75
C PHE A 801 -7.75 -8.85 -39.52
N CYS A 802 -6.92 -9.66 -38.85
CA CYS A 802 -5.81 -10.36 -39.50
C CYS A 802 -6.22 -11.61 -40.29
N SER A 803 -7.47 -12.07 -40.18
CA SER A 803 -7.95 -13.28 -40.86
C SER A 803 -7.99 -13.12 -42.39
N ASN A 804 -7.81 -14.22 -43.12
CA ASN A 804 -7.98 -14.24 -44.57
C ASN A 804 -9.42 -13.86 -44.96
N GLU A 805 -10.40 -14.28 -44.15
CA GLU A 805 -11.84 -14.01 -44.31
C GLU A 805 -12.12 -12.50 -44.31
N TRP A 806 -11.57 -11.76 -43.36
CA TRP A 806 -11.69 -10.30 -43.29
C TRP A 806 -10.91 -9.60 -44.41
N GLN A 807 -9.67 -10.04 -44.69
CA GLN A 807 -8.85 -9.45 -45.75
C GLN A 807 -9.46 -9.60 -47.15
N SER A 808 -10.08 -10.75 -47.45
CA SER A 808 -10.84 -10.95 -48.70
C SER A 808 -12.12 -10.12 -48.70
N TYR A 809 -12.88 -10.06 -47.61
CA TYR A 809 -14.08 -9.20 -47.55
C TYR A 809 -13.76 -7.72 -47.83
N CYS A 810 -12.70 -7.17 -47.22
CA CYS A 810 -12.26 -5.81 -47.51
C CYS A 810 -11.86 -5.63 -48.98
N ARG A 811 -11.12 -6.57 -49.57
CA ARG A 811 -10.59 -6.45 -50.94
C ARG A 811 -11.62 -6.73 -52.03
N ASP A 812 -12.36 -7.81 -51.88
CA ASP A 812 -13.12 -8.47 -52.93
C ASP A 812 -14.60 -8.05 -52.92
N TYR A 813 -15.12 -7.58 -51.76
CA TYR A 813 -16.50 -7.12 -51.60
C TYR A 813 -16.62 -5.60 -51.32
N LEU A 814 -15.79 -5.04 -50.43
CA LEU A 814 -15.81 -3.60 -50.14
C LEU A 814 -14.87 -2.76 -51.03
N HIS A 815 -13.90 -3.40 -51.69
CA HIS A 815 -12.78 -2.76 -52.41
C HIS A 815 -11.97 -1.75 -51.56
N SER A 816 -11.99 -1.90 -50.23
CA SER A 816 -11.27 -1.10 -49.24
C SER A 816 -9.82 -1.56 -49.06
N ARG A 817 -8.89 -0.60 -48.93
CA ARG A 817 -7.53 -0.91 -48.44
C ARG A 817 -7.52 -1.07 -46.92
N LEU A 818 -7.02 -2.20 -46.41
CA LEU A 818 -6.87 -2.45 -44.97
C LEU A 818 -5.46 -2.06 -44.49
N ASP A 819 -5.36 -1.00 -43.68
CA ASP A 819 -4.12 -0.45 -43.11
C ASP A 819 -4.00 -0.81 -41.62
N MET A 820 -3.13 -1.76 -41.26
CA MET A 820 -2.97 -2.22 -39.86
C MET A 820 -1.97 -1.37 -39.06
N THR A 821 -2.35 -0.94 -37.86
CA THR A 821 -1.50 -0.19 -36.92
C THR A 821 -0.57 -1.11 -36.11
N SER A 822 0.34 -0.53 -35.31
CA SER A 822 1.23 -1.30 -34.44
C SER A 822 0.54 -1.67 -33.12
N GLY A 823 0.41 -2.97 -32.86
CA GLY A 823 -0.26 -3.48 -31.66
C GLY A 823 0.28 -2.85 -30.36
N ARG A 824 -0.64 -2.51 -29.46
CA ARG A 824 -0.42 -1.73 -28.21
C ARG A 824 -0.12 -0.23 -28.39
N HIS A 825 -0.32 0.35 -29.57
CA HIS A 825 -0.28 1.80 -29.81
C HIS A 825 -1.65 2.36 -30.20
N PRO A 826 -2.63 2.47 -29.27
CA PRO A 826 -3.96 3.02 -29.57
C PRO A 826 -3.91 4.47 -30.07
N GLU A 827 -2.85 5.20 -29.74
CA GLU A 827 -2.52 6.54 -30.28
C GLU A 827 -2.40 6.58 -31.82
N ALA A 828 -2.29 5.43 -32.49
CA ALA A 828 -2.25 5.33 -33.95
C ALA A 828 -3.64 5.18 -34.62
N ASN A 829 -4.70 4.89 -33.85
CA ASN A 829 -6.03 4.63 -34.40
C ASN A 829 -6.84 5.91 -34.73
N GLY A 830 -6.36 7.09 -34.32
CA GLY A 830 -6.79 8.42 -34.81
C GLY A 830 -7.57 9.30 -33.84
#